data_AF-A0AA96GJG4-F1
#
_entry.id   AF-A0AA96GJG4-F1
#
_cell.length_a   1.000
_cell.length_b   1.000
_cell.length_c   1.000
_cell.angle_alpha   90.00
_cell.angle_beta   90.00
_cell.angle_gamma   90.00
#
_symmetry.space_group_name_H-M   'P 1'
#
loop_
_entity.id
_entity.type
_entity.pdbx_description
1 polymer ?
#
loop_
_entity_poly.entity_id
_entity_poly.type
_entity_poly.pdbx_seq_one_letter_code
_entity_poly.pdbx_strand_id
1 'polypeptide(L)'
;MSEQEPSYTKPLKADLEAIFHNHEKWLNSNGHEGNPAILENLDLTKTHLDRISFSLYGKNLSKAFIENVNFTGSYLESVKLIGADLKRVTFESAILNKSTLVKANCYDCSFNNSFILDADLSNSTFEKCQFKKAKLAGSDLKNSKFPQSNFEEAYLLRTKLDESNFQDSNFEKVTGLLGSQLAGTDLSGAKISEDIRKFEGLARIEELSKKAGKLFILMLVGCLYSWLTIATTTDSQLFLDSKYYDLPIIQTAIPITPFFYVAPLILLGIYIWFHLYLQRLWEEMAALPAIFPDGKALDQKVFPWLLSGFIRAYIPLLKTNLPDLFGLQFIASLVLAWGLVPFILSEFWVRVIPTHDETFILTLASIFSISLGFGIYFFSLARLTLDKSLKRPRIFGISFSACLFALLILVLVSRAAVNITTTSEWWPFYLKTDAYSLEPRHPMDQYLSSNLAWSKKINYALLEFLQELGLRTYPKFYRENLTQPPESWPQDFEHISKIEGADFRGKNLRHLYAEGGFWANSRFNGADLSYAFLMAVYLGGADFSRSNLTGALMLSTLENAKLLGANLANVRMGGKYKKADFRGANFGKAFIINADFSQTFLAGTTFESAIFDAVNFEQAIFSGPYPIFDNQASIESPGISLVIEKTKEGTSDFSNAVFRFGNFNKTNLEGVKFFKTKFFDVDLSGSQGLAQAQIDEACVDEKTKLPVGIKRPNPCP
;
A
#
# COMPACT_ATOMS: atom_id res chain seq x y z
N MET A 1 -47.94 -40.78 -37.68
CA MET A 1 -48.08 -40.24 -39.04
C MET A 1 -46.83 -40.66 -39.80
N SER A 2 -46.98 -41.43 -40.88
CA SER A 2 -45.83 -41.86 -41.69
C SER A 2 -45.19 -40.63 -42.34
N GLU A 3 -43.92 -40.36 -42.03
CA GLU A 3 -43.10 -39.42 -42.79
C GLU A 3 -43.04 -39.91 -44.24
N GLN A 4 -43.51 -39.08 -45.18
CA GLN A 4 -43.21 -39.30 -46.59
C GLN A 4 -41.68 -39.18 -46.76
N GLU A 5 -41.02 -40.23 -47.26
CA GLU A 5 -39.61 -40.16 -47.60
C GLU A 5 -39.37 -38.97 -48.56
N PRO A 6 -38.36 -38.12 -48.30
CA PRO A 6 -38.05 -36.99 -49.18
C PRO A 6 -37.73 -37.47 -50.59
N SER A 7 -38.49 -36.97 -51.57
CA SER A 7 -38.25 -37.25 -52.99
C SER A 7 -37.06 -36.45 -53.50
N TYR A 8 -35.88 -37.05 -53.50
CA TYR A 8 -34.67 -36.43 -54.06
C TYR A 8 -34.63 -36.50 -55.59
N THR A 9 -34.04 -35.48 -56.22
CA THR A 9 -33.81 -35.43 -57.67
C THR A 9 -32.31 -35.42 -57.98
N LYS A 10 -31.84 -36.28 -58.88
CA LYS A 10 -30.43 -36.29 -59.29
C LYS A 10 -30.20 -35.18 -60.32
N PRO A 11 -29.43 -34.11 -60.00
CA PRO A 11 -29.28 -32.97 -60.90
C PRO A 11 -28.37 -33.30 -62.09
N LEU A 12 -28.56 -32.59 -63.20
CA LEU A 12 -27.62 -32.63 -64.32
C LEU A 12 -26.33 -31.88 -63.93
N LYS A 13 -25.18 -32.38 -64.39
CA LYS A 13 -23.86 -31.79 -64.09
C LYS A 13 -23.78 -30.32 -64.51
N ALA A 14 -24.33 -29.97 -65.67
CA ALA A 14 -24.32 -28.60 -66.20
C ALA A 14 -25.08 -27.62 -65.30
N ASP A 15 -26.20 -28.06 -64.70
CA ASP A 15 -27.01 -27.22 -63.81
C ASP A 15 -26.24 -26.90 -62.52
N LEU A 16 -25.56 -27.90 -61.94
CA LEU A 16 -24.69 -27.71 -60.78
C LEU A 16 -23.52 -26.77 -61.09
N GLU A 17 -22.87 -26.94 -62.24
CA GLU A 17 -21.77 -26.06 -62.68
C GLU A 17 -22.24 -24.61 -62.83
N ALA A 18 -23.44 -24.40 -63.39
CA ALA A 18 -24.03 -23.07 -63.51
C ALA A 18 -24.36 -22.44 -62.15
N ILE A 19 -24.94 -23.22 -61.21
CA ILE A 19 -25.23 -22.76 -59.85
C ILE A 19 -23.95 -22.33 -59.15
N PHE A 20 -22.90 -23.17 -59.17
CA PHE A 20 -21.66 -22.87 -58.47
C PHE A 20 -20.88 -21.71 -59.12
N HIS A 21 -20.89 -21.59 -60.45
CA HIS A 21 -20.28 -20.45 -61.15
C HIS A 21 -20.97 -19.13 -60.81
N ASN A 22 -22.30 -19.11 -60.77
CA ASN A 22 -23.07 -17.93 -60.37
C ASN A 22 -22.86 -17.60 -58.89
N HIS A 23 -22.73 -18.60 -58.02
CA HIS A 23 -22.44 -18.41 -56.61
C HIS A 23 -21.04 -17.87 -56.35
N GLU A 24 -20.04 -18.34 -57.11
CA GLU A 24 -18.68 -17.83 -57.01
C GLU A 24 -18.60 -16.35 -57.44
N LYS A 25 -19.28 -15.97 -58.51
CA LYS A 25 -19.44 -14.54 -58.89
C LYS A 25 -20.11 -13.74 -57.78
N TRP A 26 -21.14 -14.29 -57.16
CA TRP A 26 -21.87 -13.64 -56.07
C TRP A 26 -21.00 -13.42 -54.84
N LEU A 27 -20.17 -14.40 -54.46
CA LEU A 27 -19.21 -14.24 -53.37
C LEU A 27 -18.14 -13.20 -53.69
N ASN A 28 -17.55 -13.26 -54.89
CA ASN A 28 -16.44 -12.38 -55.29
C ASN A 28 -16.89 -10.91 -55.46
N SER A 29 -18.15 -10.70 -55.85
CA SER A 29 -18.75 -9.37 -56.00
C SER A 29 -19.39 -8.84 -54.72
N ASN A 30 -19.24 -9.51 -53.57
CA ASN A 30 -19.94 -9.18 -52.33
C ASN A 30 -21.48 -9.07 -52.49
N GLY A 31 -22.05 -9.85 -53.41
CA GLY A 31 -23.47 -9.94 -53.67
C GLY A 31 -24.01 -9.03 -54.78
N HIS A 32 -23.13 -8.34 -55.52
CA HIS A 32 -23.56 -7.45 -56.61
C HIS A 32 -23.81 -8.17 -57.95
N GLU A 33 -23.17 -9.31 -58.21
CA GLU A 33 -23.26 -10.04 -59.48
C GLU A 33 -23.40 -11.55 -59.26
N GLY A 34 -24.31 -12.20 -59.99
CA GLY A 34 -24.61 -13.63 -59.78
C GLY A 34 -25.64 -13.86 -58.69
N ASN A 35 -25.84 -15.12 -58.27
CA ASN A 35 -26.85 -15.52 -57.30
C ASN A 35 -26.23 -16.44 -56.22
N PRO A 36 -26.70 -16.39 -54.96
CA PRO A 36 -26.29 -17.36 -53.96
C PRO A 36 -26.66 -18.79 -54.40
N ALA A 37 -25.85 -19.77 -54.00
CA ALA A 37 -26.18 -21.17 -54.26
C ALA A 37 -27.42 -21.57 -53.45
N ILE A 38 -28.46 -21.98 -54.16
CA ILE A 38 -29.69 -22.54 -53.59
C ILE A 38 -29.75 -24.00 -54.07
N LEU A 39 -29.67 -24.94 -53.14
CA LEU A 39 -29.69 -26.38 -53.40
C LEU A 39 -30.87 -26.98 -52.63
N GLU A 40 -31.91 -27.42 -53.34
CA GLU A 40 -33.14 -27.93 -52.72
C GLU A 40 -33.53 -29.28 -53.32
N ASN A 41 -33.83 -30.26 -52.47
CA ASN A 41 -34.35 -31.58 -52.86
C ASN A 41 -33.45 -32.35 -53.86
N LEU A 42 -32.12 -32.25 -53.68
CA LEU A 42 -31.13 -32.84 -54.58
C LEU A 42 -30.52 -34.14 -54.02
N ASP A 43 -30.32 -35.13 -54.90
CA ASP A 43 -29.49 -36.31 -54.67
C ASP A 43 -28.06 -36.06 -55.20
N LEU A 44 -27.14 -35.82 -54.27
CA LEU A 44 -25.71 -35.64 -54.51
C LEU A 44 -24.92 -36.74 -53.80
N THR A 45 -25.43 -37.97 -53.80
CA THR A 45 -24.75 -39.13 -53.21
C THR A 45 -23.48 -39.49 -53.97
N LYS A 46 -22.44 -39.86 -53.23
CA LYS A 46 -21.15 -40.35 -53.75
C LYS A 46 -20.53 -39.48 -54.85
N THR A 47 -20.66 -38.15 -54.80
CA THR A 47 -20.30 -37.22 -55.91
C THR A 47 -18.82 -37.23 -56.34
N HIS A 48 -17.99 -38.06 -55.74
CA HIS A 48 -16.56 -38.19 -56.04
C HIS A 48 -16.15 -39.62 -56.45
N LEU A 49 -17.05 -40.61 -56.40
CA LEU A 49 -16.71 -42.03 -56.61
C LEU A 49 -17.07 -42.58 -57.98
N ASP A 50 -18.06 -41.99 -58.66
CA ASP A 50 -18.45 -42.44 -60.00
C ASP A 50 -17.74 -41.57 -61.04
N ARG A 51 -17.14 -42.15 -62.09
CA ARG A 51 -16.39 -41.43 -63.16
C ARG A 51 -17.16 -40.32 -63.91
N ILE A 52 -18.43 -40.11 -63.55
CA ILE A 52 -19.39 -39.16 -64.13
C ILE A 52 -19.70 -38.01 -63.15
N SER A 53 -19.33 -38.10 -61.86
CA SER A 53 -19.80 -37.18 -60.82
C SER A 53 -18.90 -35.94 -60.63
N PHE A 54 -19.54 -34.81 -60.32
CA PHE A 54 -18.94 -33.49 -60.13
C PHE A 54 -18.20 -33.37 -58.77
N SER A 55 -16.96 -32.88 -58.75
CA SER A 55 -16.19 -32.76 -57.49
C SER A 55 -16.62 -31.54 -56.66
N LEU A 56 -16.94 -31.81 -55.39
CA LEU A 56 -17.22 -30.78 -54.37
C LEU A 56 -16.00 -30.46 -53.48
N TYR A 57 -14.85 -31.09 -53.75
CA TYR A 57 -13.60 -30.83 -53.04
C TYR A 57 -13.24 -29.34 -53.07
N GLY A 58 -13.01 -28.76 -51.90
CA GLY A 58 -12.56 -27.36 -51.77
C GLY A 58 -13.59 -26.31 -52.23
N LYS A 59 -14.81 -26.70 -52.61
CA LYS A 59 -15.80 -25.76 -53.16
C LYS A 59 -16.23 -24.74 -52.11
N ASN A 60 -16.43 -23.50 -52.56
CA ASN A 60 -16.91 -22.42 -51.72
C ASN A 60 -18.43 -22.30 -51.84
N LEU A 61 -19.13 -22.73 -50.80
CA LEU A 61 -20.58 -22.69 -50.61
C LEU A 61 -20.93 -21.78 -49.41
N SER A 62 -20.09 -20.78 -49.15
CA SER A 62 -20.32 -19.84 -48.05
C SER A 62 -21.62 -19.07 -48.26
N LYS A 63 -22.46 -18.95 -47.23
CA LYS A 63 -23.80 -18.32 -47.29
C LYS A 63 -24.77 -18.99 -48.28
N ALA A 64 -24.51 -20.24 -48.68
CA ALA A 64 -25.46 -21.01 -49.49
C ALA A 64 -26.69 -21.40 -48.68
N PHE A 65 -27.81 -21.61 -49.37
CA PHE A 65 -29.03 -22.21 -48.82
C PHE A 65 -29.13 -23.64 -49.33
N ILE A 66 -29.14 -24.61 -48.42
CA ILE A 66 -29.11 -26.04 -48.73
C ILE A 66 -30.18 -26.74 -47.90
N GLU A 67 -31.24 -27.20 -48.56
CA GLU A 67 -32.40 -27.79 -47.89
C GLU A 67 -32.78 -29.14 -48.52
N ASN A 68 -32.98 -30.17 -47.69
CA ASN A 68 -33.32 -31.53 -48.15
C ASN A 68 -32.33 -32.07 -49.22
N VAL A 69 -31.02 -31.93 -49.00
CA VAL A 69 -29.99 -32.43 -49.93
C VAL A 69 -29.31 -33.68 -49.36
N ASN A 70 -29.08 -34.68 -50.19
CA ASN A 70 -28.39 -35.91 -49.81
C ASN A 70 -26.95 -35.95 -50.35
N PHE A 71 -25.97 -35.84 -49.46
CA PHE A 71 -24.52 -35.97 -49.70
C PHE A 71 -23.95 -37.31 -49.18
N THR A 72 -24.75 -38.37 -49.05
CA THR A 72 -24.29 -39.64 -48.49
C THR A 72 -23.09 -40.20 -49.27
N GLY A 73 -21.99 -40.48 -48.56
CA GLY A 73 -20.75 -41.00 -49.13
C GLY A 73 -19.97 -40.03 -50.02
N SER A 74 -20.32 -38.75 -50.03
CA SER A 74 -19.67 -37.74 -50.88
C SER A 74 -18.38 -37.19 -50.29
N TYR A 75 -17.44 -36.80 -51.16
CA TYR A 75 -16.17 -36.19 -50.73
C TYR A 75 -16.31 -34.66 -50.78
N LEU A 76 -16.30 -34.07 -49.58
CA LEU A 76 -16.48 -32.66 -49.28
C LEU A 76 -15.26 -32.10 -48.53
N GLU A 77 -14.10 -32.74 -48.71
CA GLU A 77 -12.86 -32.32 -48.04
C GLU A 77 -12.54 -30.86 -48.42
N SER A 78 -12.18 -30.06 -47.40
CA SER A 78 -11.89 -28.63 -47.53
C SER A 78 -13.03 -27.75 -48.07
N VAL A 79 -14.28 -28.24 -48.12
CA VAL A 79 -15.44 -27.41 -48.52
C VAL A 79 -15.61 -26.23 -47.55
N LYS A 80 -16.00 -25.06 -48.07
CA LYS A 80 -16.31 -23.87 -47.27
C LYS A 80 -17.81 -23.66 -47.23
N LEU A 81 -18.39 -23.68 -46.05
CA LEU A 81 -19.82 -23.48 -45.74
C LEU A 81 -19.98 -22.33 -44.73
N ILE A 82 -19.12 -21.30 -44.82
CA ILE A 82 -19.10 -20.20 -43.86
C ILE A 82 -20.43 -19.44 -43.93
N GLY A 83 -21.18 -19.41 -42.83
CA GLY A 83 -22.49 -18.75 -42.79
C GLY A 83 -23.58 -19.39 -43.63
N ALA A 84 -23.42 -20.64 -44.10
CA ALA A 84 -24.44 -21.35 -44.88
C ALA A 84 -25.63 -21.75 -44.00
N ASP A 85 -26.84 -21.79 -44.60
CA ASP A 85 -28.06 -22.31 -43.98
C ASP A 85 -28.34 -23.72 -44.51
N LEU A 86 -28.24 -24.71 -43.65
CA LEU A 86 -28.33 -26.15 -43.94
C LEU A 86 -29.52 -26.72 -43.16
N LYS A 87 -30.56 -27.16 -43.86
CA LYS A 87 -31.77 -27.74 -43.23
C LYS A 87 -32.04 -29.14 -43.78
N ARG A 88 -32.13 -30.12 -42.88
CA ARG A 88 -32.45 -31.52 -43.25
C ARG A 88 -31.50 -32.08 -44.33
N VAL A 89 -30.20 -31.79 -44.18
CA VAL A 89 -29.14 -32.22 -45.11
C VAL A 89 -28.49 -33.51 -44.59
N THR A 90 -28.27 -34.47 -45.48
CA THR A 90 -27.73 -35.79 -45.15
C THR A 90 -26.27 -35.90 -45.60
N PHE A 91 -25.33 -35.91 -44.66
CA PHE A 91 -23.89 -36.09 -44.83
C PHE A 91 -23.40 -37.48 -44.36
N GLU A 92 -24.27 -38.49 -44.42
CA GLU A 92 -23.92 -39.81 -43.88
C GLU A 92 -22.73 -40.43 -44.60
N SER A 93 -21.75 -40.93 -43.84
CA SER A 93 -20.49 -41.45 -44.38
C SER A 93 -19.72 -40.50 -45.31
N ALA A 94 -20.04 -39.20 -45.31
CA ALA A 94 -19.34 -38.19 -46.12
C ALA A 94 -17.97 -37.86 -45.54
N ILE A 95 -17.05 -37.37 -46.38
CA ILE A 95 -15.71 -36.94 -45.98
C ILE A 95 -15.65 -35.41 -46.00
N LEU A 96 -15.72 -34.79 -44.83
CA LEU A 96 -15.70 -33.35 -44.57
C LEU A 96 -14.42 -32.90 -43.86
N ASN A 97 -13.32 -33.65 -43.99
CA ASN A 97 -12.05 -33.30 -43.37
C ASN A 97 -11.63 -31.87 -43.77
N LYS A 98 -11.08 -31.10 -42.82
CA LYS A 98 -10.58 -29.73 -43.02
C LYS A 98 -11.60 -28.75 -43.62
N SER A 99 -12.88 -29.08 -43.57
CA SER A 99 -13.96 -28.18 -44.01
C SER A 99 -14.13 -27.00 -43.05
N THR A 100 -14.76 -25.93 -43.53
CA THR A 100 -15.03 -24.73 -42.73
C THR A 100 -16.53 -24.47 -42.68
N LEU A 101 -17.15 -24.69 -41.53
CA LEU A 101 -18.56 -24.45 -41.22
C LEU A 101 -18.74 -23.30 -40.22
N VAL A 102 -17.78 -22.37 -40.16
CA VAL A 102 -17.83 -21.21 -39.25
C VAL A 102 -19.11 -20.41 -39.46
N LYS A 103 -19.85 -20.14 -38.38
CA LYS A 103 -21.16 -19.44 -38.43
C LYS A 103 -22.25 -20.10 -39.26
N ALA A 104 -22.07 -21.36 -39.67
CA ALA A 104 -23.13 -22.10 -40.34
C ALA A 104 -24.34 -22.31 -39.42
N ASN A 105 -25.53 -22.39 -40.01
CA ASN A 105 -26.76 -22.74 -39.33
C ASN A 105 -27.25 -24.10 -39.83
N CYS A 106 -27.14 -25.13 -39.01
CA CYS A 106 -27.56 -26.48 -39.31
C CYS A 106 -28.77 -26.85 -38.44
N TYR A 107 -29.87 -27.23 -39.08
CA TYR A 107 -31.06 -27.73 -38.40
C TYR A 107 -31.43 -29.11 -38.94
N ASP A 108 -31.52 -30.09 -38.05
CA ASP A 108 -31.98 -31.45 -38.37
C ASP A 108 -31.14 -32.15 -39.47
N CYS A 109 -29.83 -31.91 -39.47
CA CYS A 109 -28.89 -32.53 -40.43
C CYS A 109 -28.31 -33.85 -39.88
N SER A 110 -28.03 -34.82 -40.76
CA SER A 110 -27.38 -36.09 -40.40
C SER A 110 -25.92 -36.10 -40.84
N PHE A 111 -24.99 -36.29 -39.90
CA PHE A 111 -23.55 -36.47 -40.10
C PHE A 111 -23.10 -37.87 -39.66
N ASN A 112 -24.01 -38.84 -39.62
CA ASN A 112 -23.72 -40.18 -39.09
C ASN A 112 -22.59 -40.86 -39.87
N ASN A 113 -21.64 -41.49 -39.16
CA ASN A 113 -20.47 -42.16 -39.72
C ASN A 113 -19.55 -41.29 -40.60
N SER A 114 -19.72 -39.96 -40.58
CA SER A 114 -18.92 -39.05 -41.40
C SER A 114 -17.51 -38.84 -40.84
N PHE A 115 -16.60 -38.38 -41.71
CA PHE A 115 -15.24 -38.00 -41.35
C PHE A 115 -15.13 -36.47 -41.35
N ILE A 116 -15.01 -35.87 -40.17
CA ILE A 116 -14.96 -34.42 -39.96
C ILE A 116 -13.67 -34.11 -39.18
N LEU A 117 -12.52 -34.55 -39.70
CA LEU A 117 -11.22 -34.37 -39.03
C LEU A 117 -10.67 -32.96 -39.30
N ASP A 118 -10.12 -32.31 -38.27
CA ASP A 118 -9.50 -30.97 -38.35
C ASP A 118 -10.38 -29.90 -39.03
N ALA A 119 -11.70 -30.03 -38.92
CA ALA A 119 -12.65 -29.06 -39.48
C ALA A 119 -12.91 -27.90 -38.50
N ASP A 120 -13.27 -26.74 -39.03
CA ASP A 120 -13.64 -25.57 -38.22
C ASP A 120 -15.16 -25.39 -38.22
N LEU A 121 -15.78 -25.75 -37.11
CA LEU A 121 -17.21 -25.63 -36.82
C LEU A 121 -17.47 -24.49 -35.81
N SER A 122 -16.51 -23.61 -35.57
CA SER A 122 -16.64 -22.60 -34.50
C SER A 122 -17.75 -21.57 -34.80
N ASN A 123 -18.36 -21.03 -33.74
CA ASN A 123 -19.39 -19.99 -33.82
C ASN A 123 -20.64 -20.36 -34.64
N SER A 124 -20.95 -21.65 -34.78
CA SER A 124 -22.05 -22.19 -35.60
C SER A 124 -23.20 -22.73 -34.74
N THR A 125 -24.32 -23.09 -35.38
CA THR A 125 -25.47 -23.74 -34.75
C THR A 125 -25.74 -25.09 -35.43
N PHE A 126 -25.98 -26.12 -34.64
CA PHE A 126 -26.32 -27.49 -35.02
C PHE A 126 -27.46 -27.97 -34.12
N GLU A 127 -28.68 -27.54 -34.40
CA GLU A 127 -29.85 -27.91 -33.63
C GLU A 127 -30.42 -29.23 -34.15
N LYS A 128 -30.66 -30.20 -33.25
CA LYS A 128 -31.24 -31.53 -33.54
C LYS A 128 -30.44 -32.36 -34.56
N CYS A 129 -29.15 -32.07 -34.74
CA CYS A 129 -28.30 -32.77 -35.71
C CYS A 129 -27.83 -34.14 -35.18
N GLN A 130 -27.59 -35.08 -36.09
CA GLN A 130 -27.09 -36.42 -35.77
C GLN A 130 -25.59 -36.52 -36.10
N PHE A 131 -24.77 -36.96 -35.15
CA PHE A 131 -23.32 -37.18 -35.29
C PHE A 131 -22.92 -38.58 -34.83
N LYS A 132 -23.85 -39.54 -34.90
CA LYS A 132 -23.61 -40.91 -34.41
C LYS A 132 -22.43 -41.52 -35.15
N LYS A 133 -21.43 -42.02 -34.41
CA LYS A 133 -20.18 -42.58 -34.96
C LYS A 133 -19.36 -41.63 -35.85
N ALA A 134 -19.62 -40.33 -35.81
CA ALA A 134 -18.83 -39.36 -36.57
C ALA A 134 -17.41 -39.22 -35.99
N LYS A 135 -16.43 -38.97 -36.87
CA LYS A 135 -15.03 -38.79 -36.48
C LYS A 135 -14.66 -37.31 -36.52
N LEU A 136 -14.53 -36.69 -35.36
CA LEU A 136 -14.38 -35.24 -35.17
C LEU A 136 -13.03 -34.85 -34.57
N ALA A 137 -12.04 -35.75 -34.62
CA ALA A 137 -10.75 -35.52 -33.99
C ALA A 137 -10.04 -34.27 -34.56
N GLY A 138 -9.50 -33.45 -33.66
CA GLY A 138 -8.80 -32.19 -33.98
C GLY A 138 -9.71 -31.01 -34.38
N SER A 139 -11.01 -31.23 -34.55
CA SER A 139 -11.93 -30.19 -35.03
C SER A 139 -12.22 -29.10 -33.98
N ASP A 140 -12.50 -27.90 -34.46
CA ASP A 140 -12.78 -26.72 -33.64
C ASP A 140 -14.28 -26.48 -33.56
N LEU A 141 -14.87 -26.71 -32.39
CA LEU A 141 -16.29 -26.52 -32.13
C LEU A 141 -16.50 -25.37 -31.14
N LYS A 142 -15.54 -24.46 -30.92
CA LYS A 142 -15.66 -23.39 -29.91
C LYS A 142 -16.83 -22.44 -30.18
N ASN A 143 -17.44 -21.94 -29.10
CA ASN A 143 -18.53 -20.95 -29.14
C ASN A 143 -19.72 -21.35 -30.02
N SER A 144 -19.96 -22.65 -30.20
CA SER A 144 -21.02 -23.16 -31.06
C SER A 144 -22.18 -23.70 -30.24
N LYS A 145 -23.31 -23.98 -30.90
CA LYS A 145 -24.53 -24.48 -30.27
C LYS A 145 -24.90 -25.82 -30.89
N PHE A 146 -25.03 -26.85 -30.08
CA PHE A 146 -25.42 -28.21 -30.47
C PHE A 146 -26.69 -28.71 -29.74
N PRO A 147 -27.72 -27.88 -29.49
CA PRO A 147 -28.84 -28.29 -28.67
C PRO A 147 -29.54 -29.52 -29.28
N GLN A 148 -29.87 -30.50 -28.45
CA GLN A 148 -30.57 -31.74 -28.83
C GLN A 148 -29.84 -32.58 -29.91
N SER A 149 -28.54 -32.34 -30.11
CA SER A 149 -27.74 -33.12 -31.06
C SER A 149 -27.26 -34.46 -30.48
N ASN A 150 -27.06 -35.46 -31.35
CA ASN A 150 -26.69 -36.81 -30.96
C ASN A 150 -25.25 -37.17 -31.35
N PHE A 151 -24.35 -37.25 -30.38
CA PHE A 151 -22.94 -37.66 -30.54
C PHE A 151 -22.68 -39.10 -30.10
N GLU A 152 -23.70 -39.96 -30.00
CA GLU A 152 -23.53 -41.35 -29.56
C GLU A 152 -22.40 -42.05 -30.35
N GLU A 153 -21.45 -42.68 -29.66
CA GLU A 153 -20.27 -43.37 -30.25
C GLU A 153 -19.35 -42.48 -31.13
N ALA A 154 -19.46 -41.15 -31.06
CA ALA A 154 -18.56 -40.26 -31.79
C ALA A 154 -17.12 -40.28 -31.23
N TYR A 155 -16.15 -39.91 -32.08
CA TYR A 155 -14.74 -39.82 -31.71
C TYR A 155 -14.29 -38.34 -31.63
N LEU A 156 -14.01 -37.87 -30.41
CA LEU A 156 -13.74 -36.46 -30.08
C LEU A 156 -12.31 -36.18 -29.59
N LEU A 157 -11.34 -37.03 -29.99
CA LEU A 157 -9.95 -36.84 -29.55
C LEU A 157 -9.42 -35.47 -29.99
N ARG A 158 -8.97 -34.65 -29.03
CA ARG A 158 -8.41 -33.30 -29.26
C ARG A 158 -9.39 -32.31 -29.92
N THR A 159 -10.68 -32.61 -29.95
CA THR A 159 -11.71 -31.68 -30.40
C THR A 159 -11.83 -30.52 -29.41
N LYS A 160 -11.90 -29.28 -29.88
CA LYS A 160 -12.04 -28.12 -29.00
C LYS A 160 -13.51 -27.82 -28.79
N LEU A 161 -14.00 -27.95 -27.56
CA LEU A 161 -15.44 -27.76 -27.24
C LEU A 161 -15.68 -26.54 -26.35
N ASP A 162 -14.65 -25.73 -26.07
CA ASP A 162 -14.72 -24.65 -25.09
C ASP A 162 -15.87 -23.67 -25.37
N GLU A 163 -16.60 -23.28 -24.31
CA GLU A 163 -17.67 -22.27 -24.35
C GLU A 163 -18.87 -22.59 -25.26
N SER A 164 -19.01 -23.85 -25.66
CA SER A 164 -20.12 -24.31 -26.50
C SER A 164 -21.32 -24.80 -25.70
N ASN A 165 -22.49 -24.69 -26.31
CA ASN A 165 -23.76 -25.17 -25.76
C ASN A 165 -24.07 -26.57 -26.29
N PHE A 166 -24.25 -27.53 -25.38
CA PHE A 166 -24.59 -28.92 -25.66
C PHE A 166 -25.85 -29.34 -24.87
N GLN A 167 -26.78 -28.40 -24.71
CA GLN A 167 -28.01 -28.63 -23.97
C GLN A 167 -28.79 -29.80 -24.60
N ASP A 168 -29.24 -30.73 -23.76
CA ASP A 168 -30.01 -31.92 -24.15
C ASP A 168 -29.32 -32.82 -25.20
N SER A 169 -28.01 -32.65 -25.42
CA SER A 169 -27.24 -33.47 -26.37
C SER A 169 -26.93 -34.87 -25.80
N ASN A 170 -26.71 -35.85 -26.68
CA ASN A 170 -26.33 -37.20 -26.29
C ASN A 170 -24.83 -37.47 -26.52
N PHE A 171 -24.06 -37.72 -25.48
CA PHE A 171 -22.63 -38.11 -25.51
C PHE A 171 -22.39 -39.55 -25.00
N GLU A 172 -23.41 -40.41 -24.99
CA GLU A 172 -23.22 -41.80 -24.59
C GLU A 172 -22.21 -42.53 -25.48
N LYS A 173 -21.30 -43.29 -24.85
CA LYS A 173 -20.25 -44.09 -25.52
C LYS A 173 -19.28 -43.29 -26.40
N VAL A 174 -19.20 -41.97 -26.23
CA VAL A 174 -18.18 -41.16 -26.91
C VAL A 174 -16.78 -41.59 -26.49
N THR A 175 -15.86 -41.58 -27.45
CA THR A 175 -14.45 -41.93 -27.24
C THR A 175 -13.53 -40.74 -27.50
N GLY A 176 -12.40 -40.68 -26.77
CA GLY A 176 -11.41 -39.61 -26.92
C GLY A 176 -11.80 -38.26 -26.28
N LEU A 177 -12.92 -38.18 -25.56
CA LEU A 177 -13.34 -36.99 -24.83
C LEU A 177 -12.74 -36.97 -23.41
N LEU A 178 -12.01 -35.90 -23.09
CA LEU A 178 -11.50 -35.62 -21.75
C LEU A 178 -12.35 -34.55 -21.06
N GLY A 179 -12.48 -34.62 -19.74
CA GLY A 179 -13.23 -33.62 -18.96
C GLY A 179 -12.74 -32.18 -19.16
N SER A 180 -11.43 -31.98 -19.39
CA SER A 180 -10.83 -30.67 -19.65
C SER A 180 -11.22 -30.06 -21.00
N GLN A 181 -11.73 -30.84 -21.96
CA GLN A 181 -12.23 -30.31 -23.25
C GLN A 181 -13.59 -29.62 -23.06
N LEU A 182 -14.31 -29.90 -21.97
CA LEU A 182 -15.64 -29.35 -21.68
C LEU A 182 -15.58 -28.02 -20.92
N ALA A 183 -14.46 -27.32 -21.00
CA ALA A 183 -14.21 -26.14 -20.20
C ALA A 183 -15.13 -24.98 -20.63
N GLY A 184 -15.96 -24.50 -19.71
CA GLY A 184 -16.92 -23.44 -19.94
C GLY A 184 -18.15 -23.83 -20.78
N THR A 185 -18.39 -25.13 -21.03
CA THR A 185 -19.57 -25.55 -21.79
C THR A 185 -20.87 -25.49 -20.98
N ASP A 186 -21.99 -25.42 -21.68
CA ASP A 186 -23.32 -25.70 -21.12
C ASP A 186 -23.72 -27.14 -21.46
N LEU A 187 -23.79 -28.00 -20.44
CA LEU A 187 -24.17 -29.40 -20.57
C LEU A 187 -25.56 -29.70 -20.01
N SER A 188 -26.40 -28.68 -19.77
CA SER A 188 -27.72 -28.86 -19.16
C SER A 188 -28.54 -29.95 -19.86
N GLY A 189 -28.95 -30.99 -19.14
CA GLY A 189 -29.73 -32.10 -19.71
C GLY A 189 -28.96 -33.06 -20.61
N ALA A 190 -27.66 -32.81 -20.87
CA ALA A 190 -26.85 -33.68 -21.71
C ALA A 190 -26.63 -35.06 -21.08
N LYS A 191 -26.69 -36.11 -21.89
CA LYS A 191 -26.37 -37.48 -21.47
C LYS A 191 -24.88 -37.73 -21.64
N ILE A 192 -24.17 -38.05 -20.58
CA ILE A 192 -22.70 -38.26 -20.59
C ILE A 192 -22.36 -39.57 -19.87
N SER A 193 -21.31 -40.26 -20.33
CA SER A 193 -20.78 -41.47 -19.68
C SER A 193 -20.32 -41.21 -18.24
N GLU A 194 -20.42 -42.22 -17.37
CA GLU A 194 -20.09 -42.08 -15.95
C GLU A 194 -18.64 -41.65 -15.69
N ASP A 195 -17.70 -42.13 -16.50
CA ASP A 195 -16.27 -41.83 -16.33
C ASP A 195 -15.98 -40.34 -16.49
N ILE A 196 -16.65 -39.67 -17.43
CA ILE A 196 -16.51 -38.23 -17.67
C ILE A 196 -17.33 -37.43 -16.63
N ARG A 197 -18.48 -37.98 -16.21
CA ARG A 197 -19.43 -37.33 -15.29
C ARG A 197 -18.86 -37.07 -13.88
N LYS A 198 -17.79 -37.76 -13.48
CA LYS A 198 -17.15 -37.56 -12.17
C LYS A 198 -16.36 -36.25 -12.05
N PHE A 199 -15.93 -35.66 -13.17
CA PHE A 199 -15.14 -34.42 -13.24
C PHE A 199 -14.07 -34.32 -12.13
N GLU A 200 -12.93 -35.02 -12.30
CA GLU A 200 -11.86 -35.13 -11.29
C GLU A 200 -11.40 -33.80 -10.65
N GLY A 201 -11.53 -32.68 -11.38
CA GLY A 201 -11.21 -31.34 -10.88
C GLY A 201 -12.08 -30.86 -9.70
N LEU A 202 -13.31 -31.35 -9.53
CA LEU A 202 -14.21 -30.89 -8.47
C LEU A 202 -13.65 -31.13 -7.06
N ALA A 203 -13.04 -32.29 -6.82
CA ALA A 203 -12.43 -32.61 -5.53
C ALA A 203 -11.23 -31.69 -5.22
N ARG A 204 -10.41 -31.36 -6.23
CA ARG A 204 -9.27 -30.44 -6.09
C ARG A 204 -9.73 -29.02 -5.80
N ILE A 205 -10.77 -28.55 -6.47
CA ILE A 205 -11.36 -27.23 -6.25
C ILE A 205 -11.88 -27.10 -4.82
N GLU A 206 -12.56 -28.14 -4.30
CA GLU A 206 -13.03 -28.13 -2.91
C GLU A 206 -11.88 -27.98 -1.91
N GLU A 207 -10.78 -28.73 -2.11
CA GLU A 207 -9.59 -28.63 -1.27
C GLU A 207 -8.93 -27.24 -1.35
N LEU A 208 -8.73 -26.73 -2.57
CA LEU A 208 -8.15 -25.40 -2.82
C LEU A 208 -9.02 -24.29 -2.21
N SER A 209 -10.35 -24.39 -2.34
CA SER A 209 -11.29 -23.42 -1.79
C SER A 209 -11.25 -23.40 -0.26
N LYS A 210 -11.19 -24.56 0.41
CA LYS A 210 -11.03 -24.64 1.87
C LYS A 210 -9.71 -24.02 2.33
N LYS A 211 -8.61 -24.27 1.62
CA LYS A 211 -7.30 -23.67 1.93
C LYS A 211 -7.31 -22.15 1.73
N ALA A 212 -7.86 -21.66 0.63
CA ALA A 212 -8.01 -20.24 0.35
C ALA A 212 -8.89 -19.53 1.40
N GLY A 213 -10.01 -20.14 1.80
CA GLY A 213 -10.89 -19.60 2.84
C GLY A 213 -10.19 -19.50 4.21
N LYS A 214 -9.39 -20.49 4.60
CA LYS A 214 -8.57 -20.42 5.83
C LYS A 214 -7.56 -19.28 5.79
N LEU A 215 -6.84 -19.13 4.67
CA LEU A 215 -5.89 -18.03 4.48
C LEU A 215 -6.58 -16.66 4.49
N PHE A 216 -7.78 -16.56 3.90
CA PHE A 216 -8.58 -15.35 3.92
C PHE A 216 -8.95 -14.94 5.35
N ILE A 217 -9.46 -15.87 6.16
CA ILE A 217 -9.80 -15.59 7.56
C ILE A 217 -8.54 -15.21 8.36
N LEU A 218 -7.43 -15.94 8.18
CA LEU A 218 -6.16 -15.63 8.81
C LEU A 218 -5.69 -14.21 8.47
N MET A 219 -5.82 -13.81 7.21
CA MET A 219 -5.52 -12.47 6.74
C MET A 219 -6.41 -11.42 7.40
N LEU A 220 -7.72 -11.64 7.49
CA LEU A 220 -8.65 -10.71 8.17
C LEU A 220 -8.29 -10.53 9.66
N VAL A 221 -8.00 -11.62 10.37
CA VAL A 221 -7.59 -11.59 11.78
C VAL A 221 -6.26 -10.86 11.93
N GLY A 222 -5.28 -11.14 11.07
CA GLY A 222 -4.00 -10.43 11.06
C GLY A 222 -4.16 -8.94 10.81
N CYS A 223 -4.98 -8.54 9.83
CA CYS A 223 -5.29 -7.15 9.54
C CYS A 223 -5.96 -6.44 10.73
N LEU A 224 -6.96 -7.06 11.36
CA LEU A 224 -7.63 -6.51 12.53
C LEU A 224 -6.68 -6.34 13.71
N TYR A 225 -5.85 -7.36 13.97
CA TYR A 225 -4.85 -7.33 15.03
C TYR A 225 -3.82 -6.21 14.81
N SER A 226 -3.30 -6.10 13.59
CA SER A 226 -2.37 -5.04 13.21
C SER A 226 -2.99 -3.66 13.33
N TRP A 227 -4.20 -3.48 12.81
CA TRP A 227 -4.91 -2.21 12.91
C TRP A 227 -5.11 -1.76 14.36
N LEU A 228 -5.59 -2.67 15.22
CA LEU A 228 -5.79 -2.37 16.64
C LEU A 228 -4.47 -1.98 17.31
N THR A 229 -3.39 -2.73 17.03
CA THR A 229 -2.07 -2.46 17.60
C THR A 229 -1.54 -1.10 17.15
N ILE A 230 -1.66 -0.76 15.87
CA ILE A 230 -1.26 0.55 15.34
C ILE A 230 -2.04 1.67 16.02
N ALA A 231 -3.36 1.52 16.14
CA ALA A 231 -4.25 2.52 16.72
C ALA A 231 -3.97 2.77 18.21
N THR A 232 -3.53 1.75 18.96
CA THR A 232 -3.21 1.89 20.39
C THR A 232 -1.75 2.25 20.67
N THR A 233 -0.87 2.17 19.66
CA THR A 233 0.55 2.49 19.83
C THR A 233 0.73 4.00 19.99
N THR A 234 1.42 4.48 21.03
CA THR A 234 1.78 5.90 21.21
C THR A 234 3.05 6.27 20.44
N ASP A 235 3.36 7.56 20.32
CA ASP A 235 4.60 7.94 19.62
C ASP A 235 5.84 7.55 20.42
N SER A 236 5.83 7.77 21.74
CA SER A 236 6.96 7.42 22.61
C SER A 236 7.35 5.96 22.53
N GLN A 237 6.35 5.09 22.36
CA GLN A 237 6.51 3.65 22.15
C GLN A 237 7.32 3.28 20.89
N LEU A 238 7.24 4.08 19.82
CA LEU A 238 7.99 3.85 18.59
C LEU A 238 9.47 4.22 18.70
N PHE A 239 9.83 5.04 19.69
CA PHE A 239 11.23 5.41 19.95
C PHE A 239 11.91 4.51 20.99
N LEU A 240 11.12 3.92 21.90
CA LEU A 240 11.60 3.17 23.05
C LEU A 240 11.60 1.65 22.78
N ASP A 241 12.72 1.15 22.28
CA ASP A 241 12.93 -0.29 22.00
C ASP A 241 12.93 -1.18 23.27
N SER A 242 13.11 -0.57 24.46
CA SER A 242 13.42 -1.28 25.71
C SER A 242 12.22 -1.60 26.61
N LYS A 243 11.02 -1.10 26.29
CA LYS A 243 9.83 -1.39 27.08
C LYS A 243 8.97 -2.42 26.37
N TYR A 244 8.75 -3.52 27.07
CA TYR A 244 7.71 -4.47 26.71
C TYR A 244 6.36 -3.82 26.99
N TYR A 245 5.49 -3.80 25.98
CA TYR A 245 4.13 -3.30 26.14
C TYR A 245 3.16 -4.45 25.98
N ASP A 246 2.14 -4.50 26.84
CA ASP A 246 1.09 -5.49 26.76
C ASP A 246 0.24 -5.20 25.52
N LEU A 247 0.30 -6.11 24.56
CA LEU A 247 -0.52 -6.04 23.36
C LEU A 247 -2.01 -6.17 23.74
N PRO A 248 -2.92 -5.42 23.09
CA PRO A 248 -4.31 -5.24 23.52
C PRO A 248 -5.18 -6.50 23.56
N ILE A 249 -4.66 -7.67 23.16
CA ILE A 249 -5.41 -8.93 23.09
C ILE A 249 -4.66 -10.09 23.77
N ILE A 250 -3.37 -10.27 23.49
CA ILE A 250 -2.61 -11.45 23.95
C ILE A 250 -1.92 -11.17 25.29
N GLN A 251 -1.91 -9.91 25.77
CA GLN A 251 -1.20 -9.48 26.98
C GLN A 251 0.25 -10.00 27.02
N THR A 252 0.83 -10.19 25.84
CA THR A 252 2.22 -10.58 25.70
C THR A 252 3.04 -9.31 25.51
N ALA A 253 3.96 -9.13 26.44
CA ALA A 253 5.09 -8.23 26.36
C ALA A 253 5.88 -8.46 25.05
N ILE A 254 5.67 -7.65 24.02
CA ILE A 254 6.49 -7.66 22.79
C ILE A 254 7.03 -6.24 22.54
N PRO A 255 8.32 -6.09 22.15
CA PRO A 255 8.84 -4.79 21.75
C PRO A 255 8.12 -4.29 20.49
N ILE A 256 7.70 -3.03 20.50
CA ILE A 256 6.84 -2.45 19.45
C ILE A 256 7.60 -2.29 18.13
N THR A 257 8.86 -1.85 18.15
CA THR A 257 9.65 -1.66 16.93
C THR A 257 9.78 -2.94 16.09
N PRO A 258 10.20 -4.10 16.64
CA PRO A 258 10.16 -5.38 15.92
C PRO A 258 8.78 -5.77 15.37
N PHE A 259 7.69 -5.50 16.10
CA PHE A 259 6.35 -5.76 15.60
C PHE A 259 6.06 -4.98 14.31
N PHE A 260 6.44 -3.70 14.26
CA PHE A 260 6.29 -2.85 13.08
C PHE A 260 7.14 -3.31 11.89
N TYR A 261 8.23 -4.05 12.09
CA TYR A 261 8.96 -4.67 10.98
C TYR A 261 8.40 -6.04 10.56
N VAL A 262 8.06 -6.89 11.53
CA VAL A 262 7.71 -8.30 11.28
C VAL A 262 6.27 -8.47 10.83
N ALA A 263 5.32 -7.78 11.46
CA ALA A 263 3.90 -7.95 11.14
C ALA A 263 3.56 -7.58 9.68
N PRO A 264 4.08 -6.46 9.11
CA PRO A 264 3.90 -6.15 7.69
C PRO A 264 4.41 -7.21 6.73
N LEU A 265 5.56 -7.83 7.04
CA LEU A 265 6.14 -8.91 6.22
C LEU A 265 5.29 -10.18 6.29
N ILE A 266 4.80 -10.54 7.49
CA ILE A 266 3.90 -11.68 7.66
C ILE A 266 2.59 -11.45 6.91
N LEU A 267 1.99 -10.26 7.03
CA LEU A 267 0.77 -9.89 6.31
C LEU A 267 0.97 -9.96 4.80
N LEU A 268 2.07 -9.40 4.29
CA LEU A 268 2.41 -9.48 2.86
C LEU A 268 2.61 -10.94 2.41
N GLY A 269 3.29 -11.76 3.21
CA GLY A 269 3.48 -13.18 2.93
C GLY A 269 2.16 -13.95 2.85
N ILE A 270 1.27 -13.77 3.84
CA ILE A 270 -0.07 -14.38 3.85
C ILE A 270 -0.88 -13.89 2.64
N TYR A 271 -0.82 -12.60 2.31
CA TYR A 271 -1.52 -11.99 1.19
C TYR A 271 -1.09 -12.57 -0.16
N ILE A 272 0.22 -12.66 -0.40
CA ILE A 272 0.78 -13.28 -1.63
C ILE A 272 0.36 -14.76 -1.69
N TRP A 273 0.48 -15.48 -0.57
CA TRP A 273 0.17 -16.90 -0.53
C TRP A 273 -1.32 -17.17 -0.78
N PHE A 274 -2.19 -16.36 -0.19
CA PHE A 274 -3.62 -16.35 -0.43
C PHE A 274 -3.93 -16.20 -1.92
N HIS A 275 -3.33 -15.21 -2.58
CA HIS A 275 -3.55 -14.98 -4.01
C HIS A 275 -2.99 -16.08 -4.91
N LEU A 276 -1.88 -16.73 -4.55
CA LEU A 276 -1.37 -17.89 -5.29
C LEU A 276 -2.36 -19.07 -5.23
N TYR A 277 -2.95 -19.34 -4.07
CA TYR A 277 -4.01 -20.35 -3.95
C TYR A 277 -5.27 -19.95 -4.72
N LEU A 278 -5.65 -18.69 -4.63
CA LEU A 278 -6.81 -18.16 -5.32
C LEU A 278 -6.63 -18.25 -6.85
N GLN A 279 -5.43 -17.99 -7.35
CA GLN A 279 -5.10 -18.14 -8.77
C GLN A 279 -5.21 -19.59 -9.25
N ARG A 280 -4.66 -20.55 -8.48
CA ARG A 280 -4.81 -21.99 -8.80
C ARG A 280 -6.27 -22.43 -8.78
N LEU A 281 -7.05 -21.90 -7.83
CA LEU A 281 -8.49 -22.14 -7.76
C LEU A 281 -9.20 -21.66 -9.05
N TRP A 282 -8.87 -20.46 -9.54
CA TRP A 282 -9.43 -19.94 -10.79
C TRP A 282 -9.07 -20.78 -12.01
N GLU A 283 -7.83 -21.27 -12.09
CA GLU A 283 -7.38 -22.11 -13.20
C GLU A 283 -8.12 -23.45 -13.26
N GLU A 284 -8.29 -24.12 -12.10
CA GLU A 284 -9.05 -25.37 -12.00
C GLU A 284 -10.54 -25.16 -12.31
N MET A 285 -11.13 -24.06 -11.82
CA MET A 285 -12.52 -23.71 -12.14
C MET A 285 -12.71 -23.42 -13.63
N ALA A 286 -11.80 -22.69 -14.26
CA ALA A 286 -11.88 -22.36 -15.68
C ALA A 286 -11.80 -23.60 -16.59
N ALA A 287 -11.23 -24.70 -16.10
CA ALA A 287 -11.14 -25.97 -16.82
C ALA A 287 -12.43 -26.82 -16.79
N LEU A 288 -13.42 -26.46 -15.96
CA LEU A 288 -14.68 -27.20 -15.81
C LEU A 288 -15.82 -26.61 -16.64
N PRO A 289 -16.91 -27.37 -16.87
CA PRO A 289 -18.12 -26.86 -17.50
C PRO A 289 -18.72 -25.68 -16.72
N ALA A 290 -19.32 -24.73 -17.43
CA ALA A 290 -20.04 -23.61 -16.82
C ALA A 290 -21.36 -24.09 -16.20
N ILE A 291 -22.06 -24.99 -16.90
CA ILE A 291 -23.29 -25.64 -16.42
C ILE A 291 -23.16 -27.14 -16.62
N PHE A 292 -23.47 -27.90 -15.58
CA PHE A 292 -23.31 -29.35 -15.54
C PHE A 292 -24.54 -30.09 -16.08
N PRO A 293 -24.45 -31.41 -16.33
CA PRO A 293 -25.56 -32.24 -16.80
C PRO A 293 -26.85 -32.17 -15.99
N ASP A 294 -26.74 -31.93 -14.68
CA ASP A 294 -27.86 -31.75 -13.75
C ASP A 294 -28.46 -30.34 -13.77
N GLY A 295 -28.03 -29.47 -14.69
CA GLY A 295 -28.49 -28.09 -14.83
C GLY A 295 -27.93 -27.13 -13.77
N LYS A 296 -27.10 -27.61 -12.86
CA LYS A 296 -26.46 -26.77 -11.83
C LYS A 296 -25.26 -26.03 -12.41
N ALA A 297 -25.17 -24.74 -12.11
CA ALA A 297 -24.04 -23.90 -12.50
C ALA A 297 -22.78 -24.23 -11.67
N LEU A 298 -21.61 -23.89 -12.21
CA LEU A 298 -20.32 -24.16 -11.57
C LEU A 298 -20.22 -23.59 -10.15
N ASP A 299 -20.68 -22.36 -9.94
CA ASP A 299 -20.64 -21.70 -8.63
C ASP A 299 -21.52 -22.39 -7.57
N GLN A 300 -22.53 -23.16 -7.99
CA GLN A 300 -23.40 -23.94 -7.10
C GLN A 300 -22.83 -25.31 -6.74
N LYS A 301 -21.90 -25.84 -7.55
CA LYS A 301 -21.24 -27.13 -7.28
C LYS A 301 -19.99 -27.01 -6.42
N VAL A 302 -19.40 -25.83 -6.40
CA VAL A 302 -18.18 -25.56 -5.62
C VAL A 302 -18.55 -25.07 -4.21
N PHE A 303 -17.64 -25.31 -3.26
CA PHE A 303 -17.76 -24.80 -1.89
C PHE A 303 -18.08 -23.28 -1.87
N PRO A 304 -19.23 -22.87 -1.33
CA PRO A 304 -19.63 -21.47 -1.33
C PRO A 304 -18.89 -20.69 -0.25
N TRP A 305 -18.27 -19.58 -0.63
CA TRP A 305 -17.71 -18.60 0.28
C TRP A 305 -17.61 -17.24 -0.45
N LEU A 306 -17.23 -16.18 0.26
CA LEU A 306 -17.35 -14.78 -0.20
C LEU A 306 -16.96 -14.55 -1.68
N LEU A 307 -15.85 -15.16 -2.12
CA LEU A 307 -15.28 -14.98 -3.45
C LEU A 307 -15.93 -15.81 -4.57
N SER A 308 -16.87 -16.72 -4.29
CA SER A 308 -17.56 -17.49 -5.33
C SER A 308 -18.34 -16.61 -6.32
N GLY A 309 -18.76 -15.42 -5.91
CA GLY A 309 -19.40 -14.43 -6.78
C GLY A 309 -18.54 -13.97 -7.96
N PHE A 310 -17.22 -13.99 -7.83
CA PHE A 310 -16.31 -13.61 -8.92
C PHE A 310 -16.44 -14.50 -10.17
N ILE A 311 -16.86 -15.76 -9.99
CA ILE A 311 -17.07 -16.71 -11.08
C ILE A 311 -18.17 -16.20 -12.02
N ARG A 312 -19.32 -15.80 -11.46
CA ARG A 312 -20.45 -15.25 -12.25
C ARG A 312 -20.10 -13.93 -12.93
N ALA A 313 -19.18 -13.15 -12.34
CA ALA A 313 -18.74 -11.88 -12.89
C ALA A 313 -18.02 -12.01 -14.23
N TYR A 314 -17.28 -13.10 -14.43
CA TYR A 314 -16.33 -13.22 -15.54
C TYR A 314 -16.63 -14.36 -16.52
N ILE A 315 -17.25 -15.47 -16.09
CA ILE A 315 -17.66 -16.54 -17.02
C ILE A 315 -18.85 -16.05 -17.88
N PRO A 316 -18.70 -15.95 -19.22
CA PRO A 316 -19.72 -15.34 -20.08
C PRO A 316 -21.13 -15.93 -19.95
N LEU A 317 -21.23 -17.27 -19.90
CA LEU A 317 -22.50 -18.00 -19.78
C LEU A 317 -23.26 -17.73 -18.48
N LEU A 318 -22.56 -17.32 -17.41
CA LEU A 318 -23.16 -17.10 -16.09
C LEU A 318 -23.54 -15.63 -15.84
N LYS A 319 -23.13 -14.70 -16.72
CA LYS A 319 -23.42 -13.25 -16.59
C LYS A 319 -24.90 -12.90 -16.77
N THR A 320 -25.69 -13.79 -17.36
CA THR A 320 -27.09 -13.53 -17.74
C THR A 320 -28.07 -13.56 -16.56
N ASN A 321 -27.72 -14.23 -15.44
CA ASN A 321 -28.55 -14.34 -14.24
C ASN A 321 -27.73 -14.06 -12.97
N LEU A 322 -27.53 -12.77 -12.67
CA LEU A 322 -26.84 -12.31 -11.47
C LEU A 322 -27.84 -12.11 -10.30
N PRO A 323 -27.48 -12.46 -9.05
CA PRO A 323 -28.29 -12.16 -7.87
C PRO A 323 -28.48 -10.65 -7.63
N ASP A 324 -29.58 -10.23 -7.00
CA ASP A 324 -29.90 -8.80 -6.75
C ASP A 324 -28.80 -8.06 -5.97
N LEU A 325 -28.18 -8.71 -4.97
CA LEU A 325 -27.13 -8.13 -4.13
C LEU A 325 -25.71 -8.32 -4.68
N PHE A 326 -25.58 -8.77 -5.92
CA PHE A 326 -24.29 -9.11 -6.52
C PHE A 326 -23.29 -7.95 -6.49
N GLY A 327 -23.72 -6.73 -6.81
CA GLY A 327 -22.83 -5.56 -6.83
C GLY A 327 -22.19 -5.26 -5.47
N LEU A 328 -22.97 -5.32 -4.39
CA LEU A 328 -22.47 -5.12 -3.03
C LEU A 328 -21.52 -6.25 -2.61
N GLN A 329 -21.88 -7.51 -2.87
CA GLN A 329 -21.01 -8.65 -2.59
C GLN A 329 -19.68 -8.55 -3.36
N PHE A 330 -19.73 -8.12 -4.62
CA PHE A 330 -18.55 -7.96 -5.46
C PHE A 330 -17.61 -6.88 -4.91
N ILE A 331 -18.15 -5.70 -4.57
CA ILE A 331 -17.36 -4.61 -3.97
C ILE A 331 -16.77 -5.05 -2.63
N ALA A 332 -17.56 -5.66 -1.75
CA ALA A 332 -17.09 -6.14 -0.45
C ALA A 332 -15.95 -7.16 -0.62
N SER A 333 -16.09 -8.08 -1.56
CA SER A 333 -15.07 -9.08 -1.88
C SER A 333 -13.80 -8.43 -2.43
N LEU A 334 -13.93 -7.43 -3.31
CA LEU A 334 -12.79 -6.70 -3.86
C LEU A 334 -12.03 -5.96 -2.76
N VAL A 335 -12.75 -5.22 -1.90
CA VAL A 335 -12.16 -4.47 -0.79
C VAL A 335 -11.48 -5.41 0.20
N LEU A 336 -12.14 -6.49 0.61
CA LEU A 336 -11.60 -7.41 1.61
C LEU A 336 -10.45 -8.26 1.09
N ALA A 337 -10.50 -8.73 -0.16
CA ALA A 337 -9.51 -9.63 -0.70
C ALA A 337 -8.32 -8.94 -1.39
N TRP A 338 -8.47 -7.71 -1.90
CA TRP A 338 -7.39 -6.95 -2.55
C TRP A 338 -7.05 -5.61 -1.89
N GLY A 339 -8.01 -4.95 -1.24
CA GLY A 339 -7.81 -3.60 -0.67
C GLY A 339 -7.31 -3.58 0.77
N LEU A 340 -7.76 -4.53 1.59
CA LEU A 340 -7.56 -4.50 3.04
C LEU A 340 -6.09 -4.55 3.45
N VAL A 341 -5.30 -5.48 2.89
CA VAL A 341 -3.88 -5.61 3.25
C VAL A 341 -3.08 -4.37 2.85
N PRO A 342 -3.16 -3.86 1.60
CA PRO A 342 -2.53 -2.58 1.24
C PRO A 342 -2.95 -1.42 2.15
N PHE A 343 -4.22 -1.35 2.53
CA PHE A 343 -4.71 -0.33 3.47
C PHE A 343 -3.99 -0.44 4.83
N ILE A 344 -3.97 -1.62 5.45
CA ILE A 344 -3.28 -1.83 6.73
C ILE A 344 -1.77 -1.55 6.62
N LEU A 345 -1.13 -1.92 5.51
CA LEU A 345 0.29 -1.63 5.28
C LEU A 345 0.56 -0.12 5.12
N SER A 346 -0.39 0.63 4.55
CA SER A 346 -0.30 2.09 4.51
C SER A 346 -0.38 2.71 5.91
N GLU A 347 -1.22 2.17 6.81
CA GLU A 347 -1.30 2.63 8.20
C GLU A 347 0.02 2.41 8.96
N PHE A 348 0.70 1.27 8.75
CA PHE A 348 2.05 1.04 9.29
C PHE A 348 3.03 2.12 8.82
N TRP A 349 3.05 2.41 7.52
CA TRP A 349 3.92 3.43 6.93
C TRP A 349 3.63 4.83 7.48
N VAL A 350 2.36 5.22 7.55
CA VAL A 350 1.94 6.52 8.08
C VAL A 350 2.33 6.68 9.55
N ARG A 351 2.11 5.63 10.35
CA ARG A 351 2.32 5.67 11.81
C ARG A 351 3.77 5.97 12.20
N VAL A 352 4.74 5.60 11.36
CA VAL A 352 6.18 5.78 11.64
C VAL A 352 6.75 7.11 11.13
N ILE A 353 6.01 7.90 10.34
CA ILE A 353 6.49 9.20 9.83
C ILE A 353 7.00 10.14 10.95
N PRO A 354 6.33 10.27 12.11
CA PRO A 354 6.81 11.09 13.23
C PRO A 354 8.18 10.70 13.81
N THR A 355 8.69 9.50 13.51
CA THR A 355 9.99 9.03 14.02
C THR A 355 11.18 9.68 13.33
N HIS A 356 10.95 10.24 12.13
CA HIS A 356 11.99 10.76 11.23
C HIS A 356 13.11 9.78 10.90
N ASP A 357 12.92 8.48 11.16
CA ASP A 357 13.85 7.43 10.78
C ASP A 357 13.61 7.08 9.31
N GLU A 358 14.46 7.61 8.43
CA GLU A 358 14.34 7.38 6.99
C GLU A 358 14.37 5.89 6.63
N THR A 359 15.19 5.09 7.32
CA THR A 359 15.30 3.66 7.05
C THR A 359 13.99 2.97 7.41
N PHE A 360 13.43 3.31 8.57
CA PHE A 360 12.16 2.75 9.04
C PHE A 360 11.00 3.11 8.10
N ILE A 361 10.88 4.39 7.74
CA ILE A 361 9.82 4.89 6.87
C ILE A 361 9.93 4.28 5.46
N LEU A 362 11.12 4.24 4.87
CA LEU A 362 11.34 3.72 3.51
C LEU A 362 11.12 2.20 3.43
N THR A 363 11.44 1.46 4.50
CA THR A 363 11.18 0.02 4.56
C THR A 363 9.68 -0.26 4.48
N LEU A 364 8.87 0.44 5.28
CA LEU A 364 7.41 0.26 5.28
C LEU A 364 6.75 0.77 4.00
N ALA A 365 7.22 1.90 3.46
CA ALA A 365 6.78 2.39 2.15
C ALA A 365 7.01 1.35 1.03
N SER A 366 8.15 0.65 1.08
CA SER A 366 8.48 -0.40 0.11
C SER A 366 7.55 -1.61 0.23
N ILE A 367 7.30 -2.09 1.46
CA ILE A 367 6.37 -3.20 1.71
C ILE A 367 4.95 -2.85 1.25
N PHE A 368 4.48 -1.65 1.56
CA PHE A 368 3.18 -1.15 1.08
C PHE A 368 3.12 -1.10 -0.46
N SER A 369 4.13 -0.54 -1.11
CA SER A 369 4.19 -0.46 -2.58
C SER A 369 4.17 -1.85 -3.25
N ILE A 370 4.92 -2.80 -2.70
CA ILE A 370 4.92 -4.20 -3.18
C ILE A 370 3.52 -4.80 -3.09
N SER A 371 2.80 -4.56 -1.98
CA SER A 371 1.43 -5.08 -1.80
C SER A 371 0.45 -4.54 -2.85
N LEU A 372 0.56 -3.25 -3.22
CA LEU A 372 -0.25 -2.65 -4.29
C LEU A 372 0.05 -3.27 -5.64
N GLY A 373 1.35 -3.42 -5.96
CA GLY A 373 1.78 -4.07 -7.19
C GLY A 373 1.22 -5.49 -7.32
N PHE A 374 1.35 -6.29 -6.27
CA PHE A 374 0.81 -7.65 -6.21
C PHE A 374 -0.72 -7.68 -6.31
N GLY A 375 -1.43 -6.78 -5.64
CA GLY A 375 -2.88 -6.67 -5.73
C GLY A 375 -3.35 -6.42 -7.15
N ILE A 376 -2.76 -5.43 -7.83
CA ILE A 376 -3.06 -5.11 -9.24
C ILE A 376 -2.75 -6.31 -10.15
N TYR A 377 -1.60 -6.97 -9.94
CA TYR A 377 -1.20 -8.14 -10.72
C TYR A 377 -2.22 -9.28 -10.62
N PHE A 378 -2.53 -9.71 -9.39
CA PHE A 378 -3.40 -10.87 -9.17
C PHE A 378 -4.87 -10.58 -9.51
N PHE A 379 -5.36 -9.35 -9.30
CA PHE A 379 -6.68 -8.96 -9.79
C PHE A 379 -6.77 -9.06 -11.32
N SER A 380 -5.76 -8.52 -12.01
CA SER A 380 -5.68 -8.57 -13.47
C SER A 380 -5.57 -10.01 -13.98
N LEU A 381 -4.79 -10.84 -13.30
CA LEU A 381 -4.59 -12.24 -13.65
C LEU A 381 -5.88 -13.06 -13.45
N ALA A 382 -6.56 -12.89 -12.30
CA ALA A 382 -7.83 -13.55 -12.01
C ALA A 382 -8.89 -13.27 -13.09
N ARG A 383 -9.02 -11.98 -13.49
CA ARG A 383 -9.91 -11.57 -14.58
C ARG A 383 -9.59 -12.31 -15.89
N LEU A 384 -8.32 -12.37 -16.28
CA LEU A 384 -7.91 -13.00 -17.54
C LEU A 384 -8.07 -14.51 -17.53
N THR A 385 -7.81 -15.17 -16.40
CA THR A 385 -8.01 -16.60 -16.24
C THR A 385 -9.48 -16.99 -16.40
N LEU A 386 -10.39 -16.23 -15.78
CA LEU A 386 -11.82 -16.52 -15.84
C LEU A 386 -12.48 -16.09 -17.16
N ASP A 387 -12.00 -15.02 -17.79
CA ASP A 387 -12.49 -14.53 -19.09
C ASP A 387 -11.83 -15.25 -20.29
N LYS A 388 -10.90 -16.19 -20.03
CA LYS A 388 -10.16 -17.02 -21.01
C LYS A 388 -9.58 -16.27 -22.21
N SER A 389 -9.31 -14.97 -22.08
CA SER A 389 -8.87 -14.15 -23.21
C SER A 389 -7.51 -14.63 -23.76
N LEU A 390 -7.44 -14.88 -25.07
CA LEU A 390 -6.25 -15.43 -25.74
C LEU A 390 -5.03 -14.49 -25.74
N LYS A 391 -5.20 -13.22 -25.39
CA LYS A 391 -4.10 -12.26 -25.23
C LYS A 391 -3.64 -12.31 -23.78
N ARG A 392 -2.40 -12.75 -23.53
CA ARG A 392 -1.70 -12.47 -22.27
C ARG A 392 -1.03 -11.10 -22.39
N PRO A 393 -1.64 -9.99 -21.92
CA PRO A 393 -0.94 -8.72 -21.88
C PRO A 393 0.36 -8.84 -21.05
N ARG A 394 1.29 -7.89 -21.21
CA ARG A 394 2.47 -7.73 -20.35
C ARG A 394 2.04 -7.22 -18.95
N ILE A 395 1.15 -7.95 -18.27
CA ILE A 395 0.53 -7.58 -16.99
C ILE A 395 1.60 -7.41 -15.92
N PHE A 396 2.60 -8.29 -15.94
CA PHE A 396 3.77 -8.19 -15.07
C PHE A 396 4.46 -6.83 -15.22
N GLY A 397 4.66 -6.35 -16.46
CA GLY A 397 5.25 -5.04 -16.72
C GLY A 397 4.39 -3.88 -16.22
N ILE A 398 3.07 -3.96 -16.37
CA ILE A 398 2.14 -2.91 -15.89
C ILE A 398 2.14 -2.84 -14.36
N SER A 399 2.02 -4.00 -13.69
CA SER A 399 2.05 -4.09 -12.22
C SER A 399 3.40 -3.64 -11.66
N PHE A 400 4.51 -4.07 -12.27
CA PHE A 400 5.85 -3.67 -11.86
C PHE A 400 6.05 -2.15 -11.99
N SER A 401 5.62 -1.55 -13.11
CA SER A 401 5.64 -0.10 -13.29
C SER A 401 4.76 0.64 -12.28
N ALA A 402 3.57 0.11 -11.97
CA ALA A 402 2.68 0.70 -10.96
C ALA A 402 3.31 0.65 -9.55
N CYS A 403 3.96 -0.46 -9.20
CA CYS A 403 4.72 -0.59 -7.96
C CYS A 403 5.88 0.43 -7.90
N LEU A 404 6.69 0.52 -8.96
CA LEU A 404 7.81 1.46 -8.99
C LEU A 404 7.33 2.92 -8.90
N PHE A 405 6.24 3.25 -9.58
CA PHE A 405 5.64 4.58 -9.54
C PHE A 405 5.07 4.91 -8.15
N ALA A 406 4.34 3.97 -7.53
CA ALA A 406 3.86 4.12 -6.16
C ALA A 406 5.01 4.29 -5.17
N LEU A 407 6.08 3.49 -5.31
CA LEU A 407 7.27 3.62 -4.48
C LEU A 407 7.90 5.00 -4.62
N LEU A 408 8.06 5.49 -5.86
CA LEU A 408 8.62 6.82 -6.12
C LEU A 408 7.79 7.93 -5.47
N ILE A 409 6.46 7.87 -5.57
CA ILE A 409 5.56 8.82 -4.90
C ILE A 409 5.73 8.74 -3.39
N LEU A 410 5.72 7.54 -2.81
CA LEU A 410 5.84 7.36 -1.36
C LEU A 410 7.19 7.84 -0.82
N VAL A 411 8.28 7.64 -1.57
CA VAL A 411 9.60 8.20 -1.25
C VAL A 411 9.56 9.72 -1.27
N LEU A 412 8.96 10.32 -2.30
CA LEU A 412 8.83 11.78 -2.40
C LEU A 412 7.98 12.36 -1.26
N VAL A 413 6.85 11.73 -0.94
CA VAL A 413 5.96 12.14 0.16
C VAL A 413 6.67 11.99 1.51
N SER A 414 7.35 10.87 1.74
CA SER A 414 8.10 10.62 2.98
C SER A 414 9.23 11.63 3.16
N ARG A 415 10.01 11.88 2.10
CA ARG A 415 11.08 12.89 2.12
C ARG A 415 10.54 14.29 2.25
N ALA A 416 9.42 14.62 1.62
CA ALA A 416 8.78 15.93 1.81
C ALA A 416 8.31 16.10 3.27
N ALA A 417 7.67 15.09 3.86
CA ALA A 417 7.23 15.10 5.24
C ALA A 417 8.41 15.31 6.22
N VAL A 418 9.52 14.60 6.02
CA VAL A 418 10.75 14.78 6.81
C VAL A 418 11.38 16.15 6.52
N ASN A 419 11.51 16.56 5.26
CA ASN A 419 12.17 17.82 4.88
C ASN A 419 11.45 19.09 5.35
N ILE A 420 10.11 19.07 5.43
CA ILE A 420 9.33 20.18 6.00
C ILE A 420 9.72 20.41 7.47
N THR A 421 10.16 19.37 8.19
CA THR A 421 10.59 19.45 9.60
C THR A 421 12.10 19.71 9.78
N THR A 422 12.93 19.50 8.74
CA THR A 422 14.38 19.73 8.81
C THR A 422 14.82 21.11 8.30
N THR A 423 14.08 21.72 7.35
CA THR A 423 14.55 22.91 6.62
C THR A 423 13.97 24.25 7.07
N SER A 424 12.85 24.27 7.79
CA SER A 424 12.32 25.53 8.31
C SER A 424 12.87 25.81 9.69
N GLU A 425 13.51 26.97 9.83
CA GLU A 425 13.63 27.64 11.11
C GLU A 425 12.23 28.12 11.48
N TRP A 426 11.46 27.28 12.19
CA TRP A 426 10.09 27.58 12.59
C TRP A 426 10.07 28.52 13.79
N TRP A 427 10.63 29.74 13.62
CA TRP A 427 10.17 31.01 14.22
C TRP A 427 11.08 32.20 13.84
N PRO A 428 10.54 33.32 13.32
CA PRO A 428 11.15 34.63 13.48
C PRO A 428 10.36 35.52 14.47
N PHE A 429 11.01 35.83 15.60
CA PHE A 429 10.86 37.01 16.48
C PHE A 429 9.60 37.38 17.32
N TYR A 430 9.93 38.10 18.42
CA TYR A 430 9.22 39.00 19.36
C TYR A 430 8.09 38.53 20.28
N LEU A 431 8.40 38.55 21.59
CA LEU A 431 7.50 39.15 22.58
C LEU A 431 7.29 40.62 22.22
N LYS A 432 6.08 40.97 21.84
CA LYS A 432 5.58 42.31 22.10
C LYS A 432 5.27 42.33 23.59
N THR A 433 5.96 43.19 24.32
CA THR A 433 5.54 43.63 25.65
C THR A 433 4.07 44.00 25.57
N ASP A 434 3.20 43.15 26.12
CA ASP A 434 2.31 43.50 27.22
C ASP A 434 1.36 42.32 27.48
N ALA A 435 1.37 41.86 28.74
CA ALA A 435 0.36 41.01 29.38
C ALA A 435 0.16 39.57 28.83
N TYR A 436 0.67 38.62 29.62
CA TYR A 436 0.19 37.25 29.81
C TYR A 436 -1.15 36.87 29.13
N SER A 437 -1.09 35.99 28.15
CA SER A 437 -2.16 35.05 27.85
C SER A 437 -1.59 33.71 27.36
N LEU A 438 -1.59 32.74 28.27
CA LEU A 438 -1.44 31.31 27.97
C LEU A 438 -2.82 30.79 27.57
N GLU A 439 -3.11 30.73 26.28
CA GLU A 439 -4.19 29.90 25.74
C GLU A 439 -3.61 28.74 24.91
N PRO A 440 -4.10 27.50 25.07
CA PRO A 440 -3.65 26.36 24.29
C PRO A 440 -4.37 26.33 22.94
N ARG A 441 -3.88 27.11 21.98
CA ARG A 441 -4.08 26.86 20.55
C ARG A 441 -2.75 26.39 19.96
N HIS A 442 -2.79 25.45 19.02
CA HIS A 442 -1.58 24.84 18.45
C HIS A 442 -0.60 25.95 18.02
N PRO A 443 0.70 25.88 18.35
CA PRO A 443 1.68 26.91 17.96
C PRO A 443 1.77 27.15 16.45
N MET A 444 1.11 26.32 15.64
CA MET A 444 1.04 26.42 14.19
C MET A 444 -0.05 27.37 13.68
N ASP A 445 -1.10 27.63 14.45
CA ASP A 445 -2.36 28.12 13.86
C ASP A 445 -2.44 29.65 13.76
N GLN A 446 -1.56 30.42 14.40
CA GLN A 446 -1.84 31.85 14.61
C GLN A 446 -0.91 32.88 13.96
N TYR A 447 0.13 32.51 13.17
CA TYR A 447 1.11 33.54 12.77
C TYR A 447 1.80 33.39 11.40
N LEU A 448 1.09 32.99 10.34
CA LEU A 448 1.75 32.63 9.07
C LEU A 448 1.39 33.43 7.81
N SER A 449 0.52 34.44 7.86
CA SER A 449 -0.05 34.94 6.59
C SER A 449 0.64 36.14 5.93
N SER A 450 1.51 36.94 6.56
CA SER A 450 1.92 38.21 5.92
C SER A 450 3.35 38.33 5.37
N ASN A 451 4.39 37.63 5.86
CA ASN A 451 5.79 37.92 5.47
C ASN A 451 6.74 36.72 5.25
N LEU A 452 6.23 35.55 4.85
CA LEU A 452 7.10 34.39 4.52
C LEU A 452 7.54 34.37 3.06
N ALA A 453 8.81 34.00 2.85
CA ALA A 453 9.35 33.64 1.54
C ALA A 453 8.48 32.55 0.87
N TRP A 454 8.33 32.61 -0.45
CA TRP A 454 7.41 31.75 -1.20
C TRP A 454 7.69 30.25 -1.03
N SER A 455 8.96 29.83 -0.95
CA SER A 455 9.34 28.44 -0.69
C SER A 455 8.84 27.94 0.67
N LYS A 456 8.85 28.79 1.70
CA LYS A 456 8.30 28.45 3.01
C LYS A 456 6.78 28.28 2.92
N LYS A 457 6.05 29.19 2.25
CA LYS A 457 4.59 29.09 2.05
C LYS A 457 4.14 27.77 1.42
N ILE A 458 4.91 27.25 0.46
CA ILE A 458 4.63 25.94 -0.15
C ILE A 458 4.76 24.81 0.86
N ASN A 459 5.84 24.80 1.66
CA ASN A 459 6.04 23.78 2.69
C ASN A 459 4.91 23.81 3.75
N TYR A 460 4.39 24.99 4.09
CA TYR A 460 3.23 25.14 4.97
C TYR A 460 1.95 24.56 4.37
N ALA A 461 1.61 24.95 3.14
CA ALA A 461 0.42 24.43 2.45
C ALA A 461 0.47 22.90 2.29
N LEU A 462 1.67 22.36 2.04
CA LEU A 462 1.87 20.92 1.98
C LEU A 462 1.72 20.27 3.36
N LEU A 463 2.23 20.87 4.43
CA LEU A 463 2.04 20.36 5.79
C LEU A 463 0.57 20.36 6.20
N GLU A 464 -0.16 21.43 5.89
CA GLU A 464 -1.59 21.57 6.16
C GLU A 464 -2.37 20.48 5.41
N PHE A 465 -2.10 20.29 4.12
CA PHE A 465 -2.67 19.21 3.33
C PHE A 465 -2.36 17.82 3.91
N LEU A 466 -1.10 17.58 4.33
CA LEU A 466 -0.72 16.31 4.97
C LEU A 466 -1.47 16.11 6.29
N GLN A 467 -1.63 17.16 7.11
CA GLN A 467 -2.39 17.09 8.36
C GLN A 467 -3.89 16.90 8.15
N GLU A 468 -4.48 17.51 7.12
CA GLU A 468 -5.87 17.26 6.69
C GLU A 468 -6.08 15.79 6.30
N LEU A 469 -5.06 15.16 5.72
CA LEU A 469 -5.04 13.72 5.43
C LEU A 469 -4.73 12.85 6.67
N GLY A 470 -4.58 13.45 7.86
CA GLY A 470 -4.25 12.76 9.10
C GLY A 470 -2.77 12.39 9.28
N LEU A 471 -1.89 12.84 8.38
CA LEU A 471 -0.44 12.55 8.40
C LEU A 471 0.28 13.54 9.32
N ARG A 472 0.44 13.19 10.61
CA ARG A 472 1.29 13.96 11.52
C ARG A 472 2.76 13.75 11.19
N THR A 473 3.53 14.84 11.10
CA THR A 473 4.96 14.81 10.75
C THR A 473 5.88 15.04 11.94
N TYR A 474 5.37 15.22 13.15
CA TYR A 474 6.15 15.46 14.36
C TYR A 474 5.72 14.53 15.50
N PRO A 475 6.64 14.15 16.41
CA PRO A 475 6.28 13.30 17.53
C PRO A 475 5.46 14.08 18.57
N LYS A 476 4.46 13.43 19.15
CA LYS A 476 3.57 14.03 20.17
C LYS A 476 3.49 13.14 21.41
N PHE A 477 4.01 13.62 22.54
CA PHE A 477 3.96 12.96 23.85
C PHE A 477 3.09 13.80 24.80
N TYR A 478 1.82 13.43 24.95
CA TYR A 478 0.86 14.23 25.72
C TYR A 478 0.50 13.56 27.04
N ARG A 479 0.90 14.18 28.17
CA ARG A 479 0.71 13.66 29.54
C ARG A 479 1.24 12.23 29.72
N GLU A 480 2.27 11.88 28.96
CA GLU A 480 2.89 10.56 29.00
C GLU A 480 4.02 10.53 30.01
N ASN A 481 3.97 9.57 30.94
CA ASN A 481 5.03 9.31 31.88
C ASN A 481 6.03 8.32 31.27
N LEU A 482 7.18 8.83 30.83
CA LEU A 482 8.25 8.00 30.26
C LEU A 482 9.02 7.25 31.35
N THR A 483 9.02 7.76 32.58
CA THR A 483 9.51 7.07 33.76
C THR A 483 8.42 6.99 34.82
N GLN A 484 8.55 6.06 35.77
CA GLN A 484 7.54 5.92 36.81
C GLN A 484 7.62 7.12 37.77
N PRO A 485 6.54 7.91 37.92
CA PRO A 485 6.51 9.00 38.89
C PRO A 485 6.53 8.42 40.32
N PRO A 486 7.10 9.15 41.30
CA PRO A 486 7.05 8.71 42.69
C PRO A 486 5.61 8.71 43.22
N GLU A 487 5.32 7.84 44.18
CA GLU A 487 3.99 7.67 44.78
C GLU A 487 3.47 8.93 45.50
N SER A 488 4.37 9.78 46.00
CA SER A 488 4.04 11.02 46.69
C SER A 488 5.03 12.13 46.35
N TRP A 489 4.56 13.38 46.32
CA TRP A 489 5.38 14.57 46.10
C TRP A 489 5.31 15.50 47.32
N PRO A 490 6.41 16.18 47.70
CA PRO A 490 7.73 16.19 47.07
C PRO A 490 8.70 15.14 47.66
N GLN A 491 9.47 14.47 46.81
CA GLN A 491 10.62 13.63 47.19
C GLN A 491 11.92 14.40 47.00
N ASP A 492 12.96 14.07 47.76
CA ASP A 492 14.30 14.63 47.52
C ASP A 492 14.90 14.09 46.20
N PHE A 493 15.93 14.78 45.69
CA PHE A 493 16.59 14.37 44.44
C PHE A 493 17.28 12.99 44.57
N GLU A 494 17.62 12.54 45.78
CA GLU A 494 18.26 11.23 45.98
C GLU A 494 17.31 10.10 45.58
N HIS A 495 16.02 10.20 45.94
CA HIS A 495 15.00 9.25 45.48
C HIS A 495 14.80 9.32 43.97
N ILE A 496 14.74 10.53 43.41
CA ILE A 496 14.50 10.73 41.96
C ILE A 496 15.67 10.19 41.15
N SER A 497 16.92 10.38 41.58
CA SER A 497 18.14 9.93 40.88
C SER A 497 18.25 8.41 40.72
N LYS A 498 17.49 7.62 41.48
CA LYS A 498 17.46 6.15 41.38
C LYS A 498 16.52 5.65 40.28
N ILE A 499 15.66 6.51 39.74
CA ILE A 499 14.69 6.14 38.71
C ILE A 499 15.42 5.94 37.37
N GLU A 500 15.22 4.78 36.74
CA GLU A 500 15.80 4.53 35.42
C GLU A 500 15.15 5.42 34.35
N GLY A 501 15.98 6.21 33.68
CA GLY A 501 15.59 7.10 32.61
C GLY A 501 15.25 6.39 31.29
N ALA A 502 14.32 6.97 30.53
CA ALA A 502 14.06 6.52 29.17
C ALA A 502 15.20 6.90 28.22
N ASP A 503 15.46 6.08 27.19
CA ASP A 503 16.62 6.25 26.30
C ASP A 503 16.23 6.82 24.93
N PHE A 504 16.68 8.03 24.65
CA PHE A 504 16.48 8.77 23.40
C PHE A 504 17.79 9.24 22.77
N ARG A 505 18.93 8.64 23.15
CA ARG A 505 20.25 9.07 22.67
C ARG A 505 20.32 9.04 21.14
N GLY A 506 20.79 10.15 20.56
CA GLY A 506 20.93 10.33 19.10
C GLY A 506 19.63 10.31 18.31
N LYS A 507 18.45 10.23 18.95
CA LYS A 507 17.17 10.20 18.25
C LYS A 507 16.83 11.58 17.68
N ASN A 508 16.12 11.59 16.56
CA ASN A 508 15.54 12.79 15.98
C ASN A 508 14.16 13.04 16.61
N LEU A 509 14.04 14.12 17.38
CA LEU A 509 12.86 14.57 18.10
C LEU A 509 12.53 16.02 17.72
N ARG A 510 12.89 16.44 16.51
CA ARG A 510 12.62 17.80 16.02
C ARG A 510 11.12 18.07 16.04
N HIS A 511 10.75 19.28 16.46
CA HIS A 511 9.34 19.68 16.61
C HIS A 511 8.53 18.81 17.57
N LEU A 512 9.18 18.01 18.44
CA LEU A 512 8.49 17.23 19.46
C LEU A 512 7.52 18.10 20.23
N TYR A 513 6.26 17.68 20.27
CA TYR A 513 5.27 18.25 21.15
C TYR A 513 5.20 17.43 22.43
N ALA A 514 5.68 17.98 23.53
CA ALA A 514 5.59 17.39 24.85
C ALA A 514 4.89 18.33 25.82
N GLU A 515 3.82 17.85 26.43
CA GLU A 515 3.09 18.61 27.44
C GLU A 515 2.71 17.71 28.61
N GLY A 516 3.22 18.06 29.79
CA GLY A 516 3.06 17.25 30.99
C GLY A 516 3.80 15.92 30.91
N GLY A 517 4.01 15.30 32.07
CA GLY A 517 4.62 13.99 32.18
C GLY A 517 5.91 13.99 32.99
N PHE A 518 6.27 12.79 33.46
CA PHE A 518 7.43 12.55 34.31
C PHE A 518 8.52 11.77 33.57
N TRP A 519 9.61 12.45 33.24
CA TRP A 519 10.69 11.97 32.36
C TRP A 519 12.05 12.03 33.06
N ALA A 520 12.06 11.88 34.39
CA ALA A 520 13.27 11.99 35.20
C ALA A 520 14.40 11.09 34.69
N ASN A 521 15.63 11.61 34.75
CA ASN A 521 16.88 10.93 34.34
C ASN A 521 16.92 10.40 32.90
N SER A 522 15.97 10.78 32.03
CA SER A 522 15.95 10.33 30.64
C SER A 522 17.19 10.82 29.88
N ARG A 523 17.68 9.99 28.95
CA ARG A 523 18.92 10.20 28.21
C ARG A 523 18.63 10.72 26.80
N PHE A 524 18.94 11.99 26.57
CA PHE A 524 18.82 12.70 25.30
C PHE A 524 20.19 13.07 24.71
N ASN A 525 21.27 12.42 25.12
CA ASN A 525 22.62 12.74 24.64
C ASN A 525 22.67 12.72 23.11
N GLY A 526 23.11 13.82 22.50
CA GLY A 526 23.22 13.93 21.05
C GLY A 526 21.90 13.90 20.28
N ALA A 527 20.74 13.90 20.95
CA ALA A 527 19.44 13.93 20.28
C ALA A 527 19.19 15.30 19.63
N ASP A 528 18.44 15.33 18.54
CA ASP A 528 17.99 16.58 17.91
C ASP A 528 16.57 16.91 18.40
N LEU A 529 16.46 17.88 19.30
CA LEU A 529 15.22 18.46 19.82
C LEU A 529 15.01 19.90 19.31
N SER A 530 15.57 20.25 18.14
CA SER A 530 15.39 21.58 17.57
C SER A 530 13.90 21.90 17.44
N TYR A 531 13.51 23.09 17.88
CA TYR A 531 12.13 23.58 17.86
C TYR A 531 11.14 22.69 18.63
N ALA A 532 11.61 21.86 19.56
CA ALA A 532 10.73 21.09 20.44
C ALA A 532 9.94 22.01 21.39
N PHE A 533 8.72 21.61 21.70
CA PHE A 533 7.84 22.20 22.70
C PHE A 533 7.85 21.29 23.93
N LEU A 534 8.46 21.74 25.02
CA LEU A 534 8.61 21.01 26.28
C LEU A 534 7.95 21.82 27.42
N MET A 535 6.64 21.64 27.59
CA MET A 535 5.82 22.38 28.55
C MET A 535 5.41 21.51 29.73
N ALA A 536 5.62 21.99 30.95
CA ALA A 536 5.20 21.31 32.18
C ALA A 536 5.72 19.86 32.32
N VAL A 537 6.82 19.51 31.63
CA VAL A 537 7.48 18.20 31.72
C VAL A 537 8.48 18.23 32.87
N TYR A 538 8.52 17.15 33.66
CA TYR A 538 9.57 16.95 34.66
C TYR A 538 10.77 16.23 34.04
N LEU A 539 11.89 16.93 33.91
CA LEU A 539 13.15 16.50 33.31
C LEU A 539 14.30 16.55 34.34
N GLY A 540 13.99 16.42 35.62
CA GLY A 540 15.00 16.41 36.68
C GLY A 540 16.02 15.28 36.45
N GLY A 541 17.31 15.61 36.54
CA GLY A 541 18.41 14.67 36.30
C GLY A 541 18.58 14.19 34.85
N ALA A 542 17.76 14.65 33.89
CA ALA A 542 17.87 14.26 32.49
C ALA A 542 19.20 14.69 31.87
N ASP A 543 19.67 13.93 30.88
CA ASP A 543 20.95 14.18 30.21
C ASP A 543 20.77 14.60 28.74
N PHE A 544 20.95 15.88 28.48
CA PHE A 544 20.90 16.56 27.18
C PHE A 544 22.29 16.89 26.63
N SER A 545 23.36 16.27 27.15
CA SER A 545 24.73 16.60 26.74
C SER A 545 24.91 16.43 25.23
N ARG A 546 25.47 17.45 24.56
CA ARG A 546 25.60 17.59 23.09
C ARG A 546 24.30 17.50 22.28
N SER A 547 23.13 17.57 22.92
CA SER A 547 21.87 17.63 22.17
C SER A 547 21.72 18.98 21.46
N ASN A 548 20.90 18.99 20.42
CA ASN A 548 20.51 20.20 19.73
C ASN A 548 19.10 20.62 20.20
N LEU A 549 19.02 21.73 20.92
CA LEU A 549 17.79 22.35 21.46
C LEU A 549 17.54 23.71 20.80
N THR A 550 18.11 23.95 19.61
CA THR A 550 18.00 25.23 18.91
C THR A 550 16.53 25.61 18.72
N GLY A 551 16.14 26.80 19.20
CA GLY A 551 14.78 27.31 19.05
C GLY A 551 13.72 26.56 19.86
N ALA A 552 14.08 25.63 20.75
CA ALA A 552 13.11 24.92 21.57
C ALA A 552 12.42 25.87 22.57
N LEU A 553 11.16 25.54 22.92
CA LEU A 553 10.42 26.20 24.01
C LEU A 553 10.41 25.26 25.21
N MET A 554 11.10 25.66 26.28
CA MET A 554 11.27 24.86 27.50
C MET A 554 10.68 25.59 28.70
N LEU A 555 9.48 25.19 29.10
CA LEU A 555 8.80 25.65 30.30
C LEU A 555 8.63 24.45 31.24
N SER A 556 9.77 23.89 31.64
CA SER A 556 9.89 22.59 32.30
C SER A 556 10.82 22.66 33.51
N THR A 557 10.91 21.55 34.25
CA THR A 557 11.82 21.42 35.40
C THR A 557 13.03 20.59 35.02
N LEU A 558 14.22 21.17 35.05
CA LEU A 558 15.51 20.55 34.71
C LEU A 558 16.48 20.57 35.90
N GLU A 559 15.97 20.45 37.12
CA GLU A 559 16.81 20.40 38.32
C GLU A 559 17.83 19.26 38.22
N ASN A 560 19.11 19.56 38.46
CA ASN A 560 20.22 18.62 38.35
C ASN A 560 20.40 17.96 36.96
N ALA A 561 19.78 18.50 35.90
CA ALA A 561 19.97 18.01 34.53
C ALA A 561 21.39 18.30 34.02
N LYS A 562 21.86 17.50 33.06
CA LYS A 562 23.14 17.67 32.38
C LYS A 562 22.91 18.19 30.97
N LEU A 563 23.51 19.32 30.62
CA LEU A 563 23.40 19.99 29.32
C LEU A 563 24.78 20.36 28.78
N LEU A 564 25.78 19.51 29.04
CA LEU A 564 27.18 19.76 28.67
C LEU A 564 27.32 19.94 27.16
N GLY A 565 27.82 21.10 26.72
CA GLY A 565 27.98 21.40 25.29
C GLY A 565 26.69 21.35 24.46
N ALA A 566 25.51 21.41 25.09
CA ALA A 566 24.25 21.43 24.37
C ALA A 566 24.10 22.73 23.57
N ASN A 567 23.46 22.65 22.40
CA ASN A 567 23.16 23.83 21.60
C ASN A 567 21.76 24.35 21.93
N LEU A 568 21.67 25.42 22.70
CA LEU A 568 20.46 26.11 23.13
C LEU A 568 20.29 27.46 22.41
N ALA A 569 20.86 27.62 21.21
CA ALA A 569 20.74 28.87 20.46
C ALA A 569 19.27 29.20 20.17
N ASN A 570 18.87 30.46 20.36
CA ASN A 570 17.49 30.93 20.20
C ASN A 570 16.44 30.19 21.06
N VAL A 571 16.85 29.45 22.09
CA VAL A 571 15.91 28.77 22.99
C VAL A 571 15.02 29.78 23.71
N ARG A 572 13.80 29.38 24.04
CA ARG A 572 12.92 30.11 24.97
C ARG A 572 12.76 29.30 26.23
N MET A 573 13.18 29.83 27.37
CA MET A 573 13.17 29.08 28.62
C MET A 573 12.51 29.84 29.77
N GLY A 574 11.88 29.10 30.66
CA GLY A 574 11.39 29.54 31.97
C GLY A 574 11.18 28.34 32.88
N GLY A 575 11.16 28.52 34.19
CA GLY A 575 11.01 27.40 35.14
C GLY A 575 12.24 27.15 36.01
N LYS A 576 12.46 25.88 36.42
CA LYS A 576 13.43 25.52 37.46
C LYS A 576 14.60 24.74 36.88
N TYR A 577 15.80 25.30 37.03
CA TYR A 577 17.06 24.76 36.50
C TYR A 577 18.13 24.59 37.59
N LYS A 578 17.71 24.63 38.86
CA LYS A 578 18.60 24.60 40.01
C LYS A 578 19.59 23.42 39.92
N LYS A 579 20.88 23.70 40.15
CA LYS A 579 21.98 22.71 40.07
C LYS A 579 22.19 22.04 38.71
N ALA A 580 21.54 22.51 37.64
CA ALA A 580 21.81 21.98 36.30
C ALA A 580 23.23 22.34 35.83
N ASP A 581 23.81 21.45 35.03
CA ASP A 581 25.16 21.58 34.50
C ASP A 581 25.12 21.93 33.01
N PHE A 582 25.40 23.19 32.70
CA PHE A 582 25.35 23.76 31.35
C PHE A 582 26.75 24.04 30.81
N ARG A 583 27.81 23.51 31.40
CA ARG A 583 29.18 23.85 31.01
C ARG A 583 29.43 23.64 29.52
N GLY A 584 29.99 24.66 28.86
CA GLY A 584 30.24 24.70 27.42
C GLY A 584 28.98 24.83 26.53
N ALA A 585 27.79 25.02 27.09
CA ALA A 585 26.55 25.13 26.31
C ALA A 585 26.41 26.49 25.59
N ASN A 586 25.71 26.49 24.46
CA ASN A 586 25.49 27.68 23.65
C ASN A 586 24.08 28.25 23.85
N PHE A 587 23.96 29.42 24.46
CA PHE A 587 22.72 30.18 24.64
C PHE A 587 22.64 31.41 23.74
N GLY A 588 23.36 31.44 22.61
CA GLY A 588 23.34 32.57 21.70
C GLY A 588 21.91 32.96 21.30
N LYS A 589 21.54 34.23 21.52
CA LYS A 589 20.20 34.78 21.26
C LYS A 589 19.07 34.08 22.02
N ALA A 590 19.37 33.36 23.10
CA ALA A 590 18.37 32.76 23.96
C ALA A 590 17.49 33.81 24.62
N PHE A 591 16.28 33.42 24.99
CA PHE A 591 15.31 34.28 25.65
C PHE A 591 14.77 33.58 26.89
N ILE A 592 15.08 34.10 28.07
CA ILE A 592 14.89 33.41 29.35
C ILE A 592 14.11 34.31 30.31
N ILE A 593 12.92 33.89 30.76
CA ILE A 593 12.08 34.65 31.70
C ILE A 593 11.77 33.80 32.93
N ASN A 594 11.75 34.42 34.11
CA ASN A 594 11.19 33.84 35.34
C ASN A 594 11.81 32.46 35.63
N ALA A 595 13.13 32.40 35.56
CA ALA A 595 13.88 31.16 35.62
C ALA A 595 14.78 31.11 36.86
N ASP A 596 14.80 29.95 37.52
CA ASP A 596 15.69 29.68 38.65
C ASP A 596 16.92 28.91 38.17
N PHE A 597 18.02 29.63 37.98
CA PHE A 597 19.36 29.13 37.66
C PHE A 597 20.26 29.04 38.91
N SER A 598 19.68 29.01 40.11
CA SER A 598 20.49 28.95 41.34
C SER A 598 21.39 27.71 41.37
N GLN A 599 22.63 27.89 41.82
CA GLN A 599 23.63 26.83 41.95
C GLN A 599 23.97 26.10 40.63
N THR A 600 23.71 26.70 39.46
CA THR A 600 24.05 26.10 38.16
C THR A 600 25.53 26.21 37.83
N PHE A 601 26.01 25.28 36.99
CA PHE A 601 27.37 25.29 36.45
C PHE A 601 27.36 25.81 35.01
N LEU A 602 28.03 26.92 34.76
CA LEU A 602 27.95 27.70 33.52
C LEU A 602 29.34 27.97 32.90
N ALA A 603 30.42 27.40 33.43
CA ALA A 603 31.75 27.59 32.87
C ALA A 603 31.81 27.31 31.35
N GLY A 604 32.38 28.25 30.59
CA GLY A 604 32.54 28.14 29.15
C GLY A 604 31.26 28.31 28.31
N THR A 605 30.13 28.72 28.91
CA THR A 605 28.89 28.99 28.15
C THR A 605 28.95 30.27 27.33
N THR A 606 28.25 30.30 26.21
CA THR A 606 28.08 31.52 25.40
C THR A 606 26.67 32.07 25.52
N PHE A 607 26.53 33.29 26.03
CA PHE A 607 25.26 34.00 26.17
C PHE A 607 25.13 35.15 25.16
N GLU A 608 25.84 35.07 24.03
CA GLU A 608 25.93 36.17 23.07
C GLU A 608 24.54 36.64 22.63
N SER A 609 24.24 37.93 22.83
CA SER A 609 22.94 38.53 22.49
C SER A 609 21.71 37.87 23.16
N ALA A 610 21.90 37.09 24.23
CA ALA A 610 20.81 36.49 24.98
C ALA A 610 20.07 37.54 25.83
N ILE A 611 18.80 37.29 26.12
CA ILE A 611 17.95 38.16 26.95
C ILE A 611 17.48 37.36 28.17
N PHE A 612 17.76 37.89 29.35
CA PHE A 612 17.35 37.36 30.64
C PHE A 612 16.43 38.36 31.33
N ASP A 613 15.27 37.91 31.78
CA ASP A 613 14.27 38.73 32.45
C ASP A 613 13.78 38.03 33.73
N ALA A 614 13.96 38.66 34.89
CA ALA A 614 13.60 38.11 36.19
C ALA A 614 14.22 36.71 36.45
N VAL A 615 15.54 36.60 36.29
CA VAL A 615 16.28 35.34 36.46
C VAL A 615 17.05 35.33 37.78
N ASN A 616 16.99 34.20 38.49
CA ASN A 616 17.76 33.98 39.70
C ASN A 616 19.03 33.17 39.41
N PHE A 617 20.20 33.82 39.50
CA PHE A 617 21.51 33.18 39.37
C PHE A 617 22.20 32.96 40.73
N GLU A 618 21.49 33.03 41.86
CA GLU A 618 22.12 32.88 43.18
C GLU A 618 23.07 31.65 43.24
N GLN A 619 24.32 31.86 43.64
CA GLN A 619 25.36 30.82 43.71
C GLN A 619 25.71 30.12 42.37
N ALA A 620 25.34 30.67 41.22
CA ALA A 620 25.77 30.13 39.93
C ALA A 620 27.28 30.34 39.68
N ILE A 621 27.89 29.41 38.96
CA ILE A 621 29.33 29.33 38.72
C ILE A 621 29.62 29.54 37.23
N PHE A 622 30.16 30.70 36.85
CA PHE A 622 30.42 31.07 35.45
C PHE A 622 31.86 30.83 34.98
N SER A 623 32.74 30.35 35.87
CA SER A 623 34.15 30.10 35.59
C SER A 623 34.58 28.72 36.10
N GLY A 624 35.55 28.11 35.43
CA GLY A 624 36.13 26.83 35.83
C GLY A 624 36.32 25.84 34.66
N PRO A 625 36.59 24.56 34.97
CA PRO A 625 36.84 23.55 33.95
C PRO A 625 35.54 23.11 33.29
N TYR A 626 35.53 23.16 31.96
CA TYR A 626 34.44 22.66 31.12
C TYR A 626 34.96 21.69 30.04
N PRO A 627 34.13 20.72 29.60
CA PRO A 627 34.54 19.76 28.58
C PRO A 627 34.60 20.39 27.19
N ILE A 628 35.64 20.04 26.43
CA ILE A 628 35.69 20.22 24.97
C ILE A 628 35.40 18.85 24.35
N PHE A 629 34.46 18.84 23.42
CA PHE A 629 34.06 17.64 22.69
C PHE A 629 34.75 17.60 21.33
N ASP A 630 35.23 16.42 20.94
CA ASP A 630 35.76 16.20 19.59
C ASP A 630 34.62 16.29 18.56
N ASN A 631 34.82 17.13 17.54
CA ASN A 631 33.89 17.31 16.43
C ASN A 631 33.94 16.14 15.41
N GLN A 632 34.97 15.28 15.46
CA GLN A 632 35.14 14.14 14.56
C GLN A 632 34.51 12.83 15.08
N ALA A 633 34.18 12.74 16.37
CA ALA A 633 33.39 11.64 16.90
C ALA A 633 31.93 11.80 16.44
N SER A 634 31.57 11.13 15.35
CA SER A 634 30.22 11.12 14.81
C SER A 634 29.22 10.68 15.89
N ILE A 635 28.26 11.56 16.19
CA ILE A 635 27.12 11.29 17.08
C ILE A 635 26.10 10.35 16.38
N GLU A 636 26.31 10.04 15.10
CA GLU A 636 25.35 9.36 14.22
C GLU A 636 25.17 7.86 14.52
N SER A 637 25.98 7.25 15.40
CA SER A 637 25.82 5.84 15.77
C SER A 637 25.13 5.68 17.13
N PRO A 638 23.95 5.02 17.20
CA PRO A 638 23.28 4.71 18.46
C PRO A 638 24.21 3.92 19.39
N GLY A 639 24.45 4.41 20.60
CA GLY A 639 25.16 3.69 21.66
C GLY A 639 26.61 4.12 21.93
N ILE A 640 27.19 5.09 21.21
CA ILE A 640 28.51 5.64 21.58
C ILE A 640 28.36 6.54 22.81
N SER A 641 29.10 6.21 23.88
CA SER A 641 29.20 7.07 25.07
C SER A 641 30.01 8.32 24.75
N LEU A 642 29.58 9.48 25.22
CA LEU A 642 30.26 10.75 25.03
C LEU A 642 31.72 10.66 25.50
N VAL A 643 32.67 10.74 24.58
CA VAL A 643 34.10 10.82 24.91
C VAL A 643 34.46 12.29 25.11
N ILE A 644 34.86 12.64 26.33
CA ILE A 644 35.44 13.96 26.63
C ILE A 644 36.89 13.92 26.17
N GLU A 645 37.22 14.71 25.14
CA GLU A 645 38.57 14.74 24.56
C GLU A 645 39.54 15.46 25.50
N LYS A 646 39.13 16.62 26.04
CA LYS A 646 39.93 17.43 26.94
C LYS A 646 39.05 18.33 27.80
N THR A 647 39.54 18.71 28.98
CA THR A 647 38.96 19.77 29.80
C THR A 647 39.73 21.08 29.60
N LYS A 648 39.01 22.19 29.46
CA LYS A 648 39.59 23.53 29.35
C LYS A 648 39.08 24.40 30.49
N GLU A 649 39.99 25.15 31.11
CA GLU A 649 39.61 26.25 31.98
C GLU A 649 39.06 27.40 31.13
N GLY A 650 37.90 27.92 31.52
CA GLY A 650 37.38 29.12 30.89
C GLY A 650 36.16 29.67 31.58
N THR A 651 35.67 30.76 31.00
CA THR A 651 34.65 31.61 31.58
C THR A 651 33.51 31.79 30.60
N SER A 652 32.33 32.13 31.11
CA SER A 652 31.19 32.45 30.26
C SER A 652 31.40 33.76 29.48
N ASP A 653 30.69 33.87 28.36
CA ASP A 653 30.70 35.06 27.51
C ASP A 653 29.32 35.73 27.50
N PHE A 654 29.19 36.93 28.06
CA PHE A 654 27.94 37.70 28.11
C PHE A 654 27.83 38.72 26.97
N SER A 655 28.70 38.67 25.96
CA SER A 655 28.79 39.73 24.96
C SER A 655 27.43 40.07 24.32
N ASN A 656 27.07 41.36 24.35
CA ASN A 656 25.77 41.88 23.86
C ASN A 656 24.51 41.33 24.57
N ALA A 657 24.65 40.56 25.66
CA ALA A 657 23.51 40.05 26.42
C ALA A 657 22.78 41.18 27.16
N VAL A 658 21.51 40.94 27.48
CA VAL A 658 20.66 41.86 28.24
C VAL A 658 20.11 41.14 29.45
N PHE A 659 20.36 41.69 30.64
CA PHE A 659 19.84 41.19 31.90
C PHE A 659 18.90 42.24 32.51
N ARG A 660 17.69 41.81 32.88
CA ARG A 660 16.67 42.63 33.55
C ARG A 660 16.21 41.96 34.84
N PHE A 661 16.11 42.70 35.92
CA PHE A 661 15.54 42.21 37.20
C PHE A 661 16.20 40.93 37.74
N GLY A 662 17.49 40.73 37.44
CA GLY A 662 18.22 39.51 37.76
C GLY A 662 18.87 39.54 39.15
N ASN A 663 19.00 38.37 39.79
CA ASN A 663 19.72 38.21 41.07
C ASN A 663 21.04 37.46 40.87
N PHE A 664 22.18 38.09 41.20
CA PHE A 664 23.52 37.51 41.10
C PHE A 664 24.21 37.33 42.46
N ASN A 665 23.44 37.27 43.55
CA ASN A 665 24.00 37.09 44.88
C ASN A 665 24.88 35.82 44.97
N LYS A 666 26.08 35.95 45.54
CA LYS A 666 27.07 34.87 45.71
C LYS A 666 27.49 34.16 44.42
N THR A 667 27.31 34.80 43.26
CA THR A 667 27.82 34.29 41.98
C THR A 667 29.32 34.51 41.85
N ASN A 668 30.02 33.60 41.16
CA ASN A 668 31.40 33.85 40.74
C ASN A 668 31.41 34.38 39.30
N LEU A 669 31.84 35.63 39.13
CA LEU A 669 31.91 36.35 37.86
C LEU A 669 33.36 36.59 37.40
N GLU A 670 34.34 35.95 38.04
CA GLU A 670 35.75 36.11 37.69
C GLU A 670 36.02 35.76 36.21
N GLY A 671 36.57 36.72 35.46
CA GLY A 671 36.98 36.56 34.07
C GLY A 671 35.83 36.41 33.05
N VAL A 672 34.57 36.56 33.46
CA VAL A 672 33.40 36.55 32.57
C VAL A 672 33.44 37.77 31.65
N LYS A 673 33.24 37.59 30.35
CA LYS A 673 33.31 38.69 29.38
C LYS A 673 32.02 39.49 29.36
N PHE A 674 32.12 40.80 29.50
CA PHE A 674 30.97 41.71 29.63
C PHE A 674 30.81 42.67 28.44
N PHE A 675 31.55 42.48 27.35
CA PHE A 675 31.55 43.36 26.19
C PHE A 675 30.14 43.71 25.68
N LYS A 676 29.75 44.99 25.80
CA LYS A 676 28.43 45.52 25.42
C LYS A 676 27.24 44.84 26.10
N THR A 677 27.46 44.20 27.24
CA THR A 677 26.40 43.62 28.07
C THR A 677 25.56 44.73 28.68
N LYS A 678 24.26 44.54 28.80
CA LYS A 678 23.35 45.52 29.41
C LYS A 678 22.73 44.96 30.68
N PHE A 679 22.86 45.68 31.79
CA PHE A 679 22.25 45.37 33.07
C PHE A 679 21.22 46.44 33.45
N PHE A 680 19.96 46.03 33.63
CA PHE A 680 18.85 46.89 34.01
C PHE A 680 18.18 46.36 35.28
N ASP A 681 18.22 47.13 36.36
CA ASP A 681 17.63 46.76 37.65
C ASP A 681 18.10 45.37 38.16
N VAL A 682 19.40 45.09 38.01
CA VAL A 682 20.01 43.80 38.41
C VAL A 682 20.70 43.94 39.77
N ASP A 683 20.66 42.90 40.61
CA ASP A 683 21.40 42.87 41.87
C ASP A 683 22.74 42.10 41.71
N LEU A 684 23.82 42.84 41.47
CA LEU A 684 25.19 42.32 41.44
C LEU A 684 25.92 42.50 42.79
N SER A 685 25.29 43.11 43.80
CA SER A 685 25.97 43.59 45.02
C SER A 685 26.68 42.49 45.82
N GLY A 686 26.14 41.27 45.78
CA GLY A 686 26.70 40.09 46.45
C GLY A 686 27.56 39.20 45.56
N SER A 687 27.90 39.61 44.34
CA SER A 687 28.74 38.82 43.43
C SER A 687 30.22 38.83 43.85
N GLN A 688 30.96 37.80 43.44
CA GLN A 688 32.38 37.58 43.74
C GLN A 688 33.21 37.61 42.45
N GLY A 689 34.46 38.07 42.54
CA GLY A 689 35.39 38.07 41.40
C GLY A 689 35.12 39.13 40.32
N LEU A 690 34.14 40.03 40.53
CA LEU A 690 33.82 41.11 39.60
C LEU A 690 34.90 42.21 39.65
N ALA A 691 35.57 42.45 38.53
CA ALA A 691 36.57 43.50 38.38
C ALA A 691 36.00 44.76 37.70
N GLN A 692 36.58 45.93 38.00
CA GLN A 692 36.16 47.21 37.40
C GLN A 692 36.21 47.17 35.86
N ALA A 693 37.27 46.59 35.29
CA ALA A 693 37.44 46.48 33.83
C ALA A 693 36.30 45.72 33.13
N GLN A 694 35.68 44.72 33.79
CA GLN A 694 34.54 44.00 33.22
C GLN A 694 33.30 44.91 33.15
N ILE A 695 33.08 45.72 34.19
CA ILE A 695 31.94 46.64 34.26
C ILE A 695 32.11 47.82 33.31
N ASP A 696 33.35 48.28 33.09
CA ASP A 696 33.63 49.38 32.15
C ASP A 696 33.29 49.03 30.68
N GLU A 697 33.24 47.74 30.33
CA GLU A 697 32.81 47.25 29.01
C GLU A 697 31.29 47.05 28.89
N ALA A 698 30.55 47.19 30.01
CA ALA A 698 29.11 47.00 30.09
C ALA A 698 28.34 48.32 30.19
N CYS A 699 27.04 48.24 29.90
CA CYS A 699 26.05 49.28 30.14
C CYS A 699 25.26 48.93 31.40
N VAL A 700 25.26 49.82 32.39
CA VAL A 700 24.65 49.60 33.71
C VAL A 700 23.74 50.77 34.07
N ASP A 701 22.48 50.50 34.40
CA ASP A 701 21.51 51.52 34.77
C ASP A 701 21.62 52.01 36.23
N GLU A 702 20.79 52.99 36.59
CA GLU A 702 20.82 53.59 37.92
C GLU A 702 20.32 52.67 39.04
N LYS A 703 19.45 51.72 38.70
CA LYS A 703 18.83 50.81 39.66
C LYS A 703 19.69 49.57 39.92
N THR A 704 20.55 49.19 38.99
CA THR A 704 21.48 48.07 39.16
C THR A 704 22.41 48.33 40.33
N LYS A 705 22.43 47.37 41.27
CA LYS A 705 23.26 47.40 42.48
C LYS A 705 24.61 46.74 42.20
N LEU A 706 25.70 47.41 42.54
CA LEU A 706 27.06 46.94 42.33
C LEU A 706 27.75 46.56 43.66
N PRO A 707 28.77 45.68 43.65
CA PRO A 707 29.58 45.38 44.82
C PRO A 707 30.28 46.63 45.40
N VAL A 708 30.58 46.57 46.69
CA VAL A 708 31.36 47.62 47.36
C VAL A 708 32.73 47.77 46.69
N GLY A 709 33.09 49.00 46.30
CA GLY A 709 34.36 49.33 45.66
C GLY A 709 34.35 49.36 44.13
N ILE A 710 33.28 48.88 43.48
CA ILE A 710 33.08 48.99 42.02
C ILE A 710 32.32 50.28 41.71
N LYS A 711 32.85 51.08 40.78
CA LYS A 711 32.22 52.31 40.29
C LYS A 711 31.34 52.00 39.09
N ARG A 712 30.21 52.70 39.00
CA ARG A 712 29.33 52.63 37.82
C ARG A 712 30.07 53.23 36.60
N PRO A 713 29.99 52.60 35.42
CA PRO A 713 30.60 53.10 34.19
C PRO A 713 29.79 54.28 33.63
N ASN A 714 30.24 54.87 32.53
CA ASN A 714 29.53 55.98 31.88
C ASN A 714 28.09 55.56 31.47
N PRO A 715 27.14 56.51 31.43
CA PRO A 715 25.75 56.22 31.10
C PRO A 715 25.62 55.53 29.73
N CYS A 716 24.71 54.56 29.65
CA CYS A 716 24.40 53.87 28.41
C CYS A 716 23.86 54.85 27.35
N PRO A 717 24.24 54.70 26.07
CA PRO A 717 23.62 55.43 24.96
C PRO A 717 22.18 54.99 24.68
#